data_AF-A0A5D2IZV1-F1
#
_entry.id   AF-A0A5D2IZV1-F1
#
_cell.length_a   1.000
_cell.length_b   1.000
_cell.length_c   1.000
_cell.angle_alpha   90.00
_cell.angle_beta   90.00
_cell.angle_gamma   90.00
#
_symmetry.space_group_name_H-M   'P 1'
#
loop_
_entity.id
_entity.type
_entity.pdbx_description
1 polymer ?
#
loop_
_entity_poly.entity_id
_entity_poly.type
_entity_poly.pdbx_seq_one_letter_code
_entity_poly.pdbx_strand_id
1 'polypeptide(L)'
;MATAKAKTGRSTRPTAPPKENGAKIEESLNVFKSDDFDADAFVQSKCSLDDKEIRQLCSYLLDLKRASAEEMRKSVYANYPAFIRTSKEISDLEGELSSIRNLLSTQATLIHSLAEGVHIDLSSPKASEDPTANGFLNIEDNEPSDLEKWSVQFPDLLDVLLAEKRVDEALAALDEGQRAVAEGKEKNSLSSEALASLETAIIERKQKLADQLAEAACQPSTHGAELCAAILALKKLGDGPRAHTLLLNAHFQRYQYNMLSLHPSSTSYGGAYTAALSQLVFSAIAQAASDSMRIFGEEPAYTSELVMWATKQTEAFALLVKRHALASSAAAGGLRAAAECVQIALGHCSLLEARGLALCPVLLKLFRPSVEQALNANLKRIEESTAALAAADDWVLTYPPGGTRQSGWPSSASLGNTTIFQHKLTSSAHRFNSMVQDFFEDVGPLLSMELGGQTLEGLFRVFDSYVNMLIKALPGLMDEETNFEDTGNKIVRMAETEAQQIALLANASLLADELLPRAAMKLSPNLASYKDDQCRRTSDRQNRHPEQREWKRRLVSSVERLKNKFCQQHALDLIFTEEGDSHFTAEMYINMDSTTDEVEWFPSLIFQELYAKLNRMASLAADMFVGRERFATSLLMRLTESVIICLSEDQSFWDDIEEGPRPLGPLGLQQLYLDIKFVIGFASQGRYLSRNLHRVVKEIITKAMAAFAATGMDPNSVLPNDDWFDEICQDAIERLSGKPKPEPERDLNSPTASVSAQSISSVRSHGSY
;
A
#
# COMPACT_ATOMS: atom_id res chain seq x y z
N MET A 1 -45.22 -50.98 0.73
CA MET A 1 -44.84 -52.16 -0.07
C MET A 1 -43.60 -51.81 -0.91
N ALA A 2 -42.49 -52.49 -0.63
CA ALA A 2 -41.37 -52.86 -1.51
C ALA A 2 -40.97 -52.00 -2.74
N THR A 3 -39.75 -51.43 -2.65
CA THR A 3 -38.57 -51.56 -3.57
C THR A 3 -38.68 -51.40 -5.10
N ALA A 4 -37.83 -50.52 -5.66
CA ALA A 4 -36.91 -50.78 -6.80
C ALA A 4 -36.02 -49.53 -7.07
N LYS A 5 -34.73 -49.51 -6.69
CA LYS A 5 -33.51 -49.74 -7.52
C LYS A 5 -33.48 -49.04 -8.90
N ALA A 6 -32.75 -47.93 -8.98
CA ALA A 6 -32.21 -47.37 -10.23
C ALA A 6 -30.68 -47.59 -10.29
N LYS A 7 -30.23 -48.23 -11.37
CA LYS A 7 -28.83 -48.47 -11.75
C LYS A 7 -28.33 -47.28 -12.58
N THR A 8 -27.18 -46.71 -12.24
CA THR A 8 -26.36 -45.94 -13.19
C THR A 8 -24.90 -46.35 -13.04
N GLY A 9 -24.30 -46.70 -14.18
CA GLY A 9 -23.00 -47.38 -14.31
C GLY A 9 -21.82 -46.57 -13.81
N ARG A 10 -20.90 -47.27 -13.14
CA ARG A 10 -19.61 -46.75 -12.69
C ARG A 10 -18.57 -47.08 -13.75
N SER A 11 -18.05 -46.03 -14.41
CA SER A 11 -16.84 -46.12 -15.23
C SER A 11 -15.64 -46.36 -14.30
N THR A 12 -14.96 -47.48 -14.51
CA THR A 12 -13.73 -47.88 -13.84
C THR A 12 -12.54 -47.09 -14.38
N ARG A 13 -11.98 -46.20 -13.54
CA ARG A 13 -10.65 -45.61 -13.73
C ARG A 13 -9.64 -46.44 -12.93
N PRO A 14 -8.40 -46.68 -13.44
CA PRO A 14 -7.49 -47.63 -12.82
C PRO A 14 -6.99 -47.13 -11.46
N THR A 15 -7.07 -47.97 -10.45
CA THR A 15 -6.41 -47.78 -9.16
C THR A 15 -4.90 -47.90 -9.34
N ALA A 16 -4.18 -46.79 -9.14
CA ALA A 16 -2.75 -46.81 -8.85
C ALA A 16 -2.49 -47.59 -7.54
N PRO A 17 -1.33 -48.26 -7.38
CA PRO A 17 -1.03 -49.05 -6.20
C PRO A 17 -0.99 -48.17 -4.94
N PRO A 18 -1.32 -48.71 -3.75
CA PRO A 18 -1.28 -47.95 -2.51
C PRO A 18 0.16 -47.55 -2.21
N LYS A 19 0.37 -46.26 -1.92
CA LYS A 19 1.65 -45.71 -1.49
C LYS A 19 2.06 -46.35 -0.15
N GLU A 20 2.94 -47.34 -0.19
CA GLU A 20 3.66 -47.91 0.98
C GLU A 20 4.41 -46.85 1.80
N ASN A 21 4.61 -45.64 1.26
CA ASN A 21 5.31 -44.55 1.94
C ASN A 21 4.52 -43.89 3.10
N GLY A 22 3.19 -44.04 3.19
CA GLY A 22 2.39 -43.37 4.23
C GLY A 22 2.67 -43.88 5.65
N ALA A 23 2.71 -45.19 5.83
CA ALA A 23 2.95 -45.83 7.13
C ALA A 23 4.39 -45.60 7.65
N LYS A 24 5.36 -45.56 6.72
CA LYS A 24 6.78 -45.31 7.03
C LYS A 24 7.06 -43.89 7.55
N ILE A 25 6.20 -42.93 7.21
CA ILE A 25 6.31 -41.52 7.61
C ILE A 25 5.65 -41.27 8.97
N GLU A 26 4.58 -42.02 9.31
CA GLU A 26 3.97 -41.95 10.64
C GLU A 26 4.88 -42.51 11.75
N GLU A 27 5.56 -43.63 11.51
CA GLU A 27 6.52 -44.19 12.46
C GLU A 27 7.71 -43.26 12.71
N SER A 28 8.14 -42.51 11.70
CA SER A 28 9.28 -41.60 11.82
C SER A 28 8.95 -40.25 12.46
N LEU A 29 7.66 -39.88 12.53
CA LEU A 29 7.20 -38.74 13.31
C LEU A 29 7.27 -39.00 14.82
N ASN A 30 7.24 -40.25 15.27
CA ASN A 30 7.20 -40.59 16.69
C ASN A 30 8.49 -40.19 17.44
N VAL A 31 9.64 -40.20 16.75
CA VAL A 31 10.92 -39.73 17.33
C VAL A 31 10.85 -38.25 17.72
N PHE A 32 10.12 -37.44 16.95
CA PHE A 32 9.98 -35.99 17.18
C PHE A 32 8.80 -35.62 18.09
N LYS A 33 7.99 -36.61 18.53
CA LYS A 33 6.87 -36.41 19.47
C LYS A 33 7.24 -36.71 20.93
N SER A 34 8.47 -37.16 21.17
CA SER A 34 8.97 -37.43 22.53
C SER A 34 9.28 -36.12 23.25
N ASP A 35 8.78 -35.96 24.49
CA ASP A 35 9.08 -34.80 25.33
C ASP A 35 10.58 -34.72 25.72
N ASP A 36 11.31 -35.85 25.62
CA ASP A 36 12.74 -35.97 25.89
C ASP A 36 13.63 -35.89 24.63
N PHE A 37 13.15 -35.28 23.54
CA PHE A 37 13.92 -35.20 22.28
C PHE A 37 15.12 -34.23 22.39
N ASP A 38 16.33 -34.78 22.26
CA ASP A 38 17.57 -34.00 22.21
C ASP A 38 17.95 -33.65 20.76
N ALA A 39 17.77 -32.39 20.40
CA ALA A 39 18.06 -31.87 19.07
C ALA A 39 19.56 -31.90 18.73
N ASP A 40 20.42 -31.66 19.72
CA ASP A 40 21.87 -31.58 19.50
C ASP A 40 22.44 -32.99 19.29
N ALA A 41 21.99 -33.98 20.07
CA ALA A 41 22.35 -35.37 19.86
C ALA A 41 21.85 -35.92 18.51
N PHE A 42 20.65 -35.52 18.09
CA PHE A 42 20.09 -35.92 16.79
C PHE A 42 20.91 -35.37 15.61
N VAL A 43 21.31 -34.10 15.67
CA VAL A 43 22.15 -33.48 14.63
C VAL A 43 23.54 -34.10 14.62
N GLN A 44 24.18 -34.29 15.78
CA GLN A 44 25.50 -34.92 15.89
C GLN A 44 25.51 -36.35 15.34
N SER A 45 24.44 -37.13 15.57
CA SER A 45 24.24 -38.47 15.00
C SER A 45 24.19 -38.48 13.46
N LYS A 46 23.85 -37.35 12.82
CA LYS A 46 23.65 -37.22 11.36
C LYS A 46 24.75 -36.42 10.66
N CYS A 47 25.65 -35.77 11.39
CA CYS A 47 26.79 -35.01 10.85
C CYS A 47 27.95 -35.87 10.31
N SER A 48 27.91 -37.20 10.47
CA SER A 48 28.92 -38.13 9.92
C SER A 48 28.57 -38.68 8.52
N LEU A 49 27.57 -38.12 7.85
CA LEU A 49 27.03 -38.60 6.58
C LEU A 49 27.70 -37.95 5.37
N ASP A 50 27.77 -38.69 4.27
CA ASP A 50 28.36 -38.23 3.01
C ASP A 50 27.44 -37.20 2.30
N ASP A 51 27.97 -36.36 1.42
CA ASP A 51 27.24 -35.21 0.85
C ASP A 51 25.96 -35.60 0.05
N LYS A 52 25.91 -36.81 -0.51
CA LYS A 52 24.69 -37.37 -1.13
C LYS A 52 23.64 -37.78 -0.10
N GLU A 53 24.08 -38.31 1.03
CA GLU A 53 23.23 -38.76 2.14
C GLU A 53 22.63 -37.56 2.87
N ILE A 54 23.36 -36.44 2.97
CA ILE A 54 22.86 -35.17 3.50
C ILE A 54 21.73 -34.62 2.62
N ARG A 55 21.90 -34.58 1.29
CA ARG A 55 20.84 -34.11 0.38
C ARG A 55 19.59 -34.99 0.47
N GLN A 56 19.77 -36.31 0.59
CA GLN A 56 18.67 -37.24 0.77
C GLN A 56 17.98 -37.06 2.12
N LEU A 57 18.73 -36.78 3.19
CA LEU A 57 18.19 -36.45 4.52
C LEU A 57 17.41 -35.13 4.50
N CYS A 58 17.90 -34.10 3.81
CA CYS A 58 17.19 -32.83 3.65
C CYS A 58 15.86 -33.00 2.90
N SER A 59 15.86 -33.75 1.80
CA SER A 59 14.62 -34.07 1.07
C SER A 59 13.63 -34.82 1.96
N TYR A 60 14.12 -35.79 2.73
CA TYR A 60 13.30 -36.56 3.67
C TYR A 60 12.70 -35.69 4.79
N LEU A 61 13.47 -34.77 5.36
CA LEU A 61 12.99 -33.84 6.39
C LEU A 61 11.97 -32.84 5.84
N LEU A 62 12.12 -32.39 4.59
CA LEU A 62 11.13 -31.52 3.94
C LEU A 62 9.80 -32.25 3.70
N ASP A 63 9.86 -33.51 3.28
CA ASP A 63 8.66 -34.33 3.10
C ASP A 63 7.99 -34.65 4.45
N LEU A 64 8.79 -34.92 5.50
CA LEU A 64 8.29 -35.12 6.87
C LEU A 64 7.61 -33.86 7.42
N LYS A 65 8.18 -32.68 7.17
CA LYS A 65 7.59 -31.38 7.54
C LYS A 65 6.24 -31.17 6.84
N ARG A 66 6.16 -31.50 5.55
CA ARG A 66 4.89 -31.41 4.78
C ARG A 66 3.83 -32.35 5.34
N ALA A 67 4.20 -33.60 5.64
CA ALA A 67 3.30 -34.59 6.24
C ALA A 67 2.85 -34.18 7.65
N SER A 68 3.75 -33.66 8.48
CA SER A 68 3.44 -33.13 9.82
C SER A 68 2.43 -31.99 9.77
N ALA A 69 2.60 -31.04 8.84
CA ALA A 69 1.66 -29.94 8.65
C ALA A 69 0.27 -30.42 8.22
N GLU A 70 0.21 -31.45 7.36
CA GLU A 70 -1.06 -32.06 6.95
C GLU A 70 -1.76 -32.80 8.09
N GLU A 71 -1.00 -33.51 8.94
CA GLU A 71 -1.55 -34.22 10.10
C GLU A 71 -2.00 -33.24 11.20
N MET A 72 -1.23 -32.17 11.44
CA MET A 72 -1.67 -31.07 12.31
C MET A 72 -2.96 -30.46 11.80
N ARG A 73 -3.07 -30.22 10.49
CA ARG A 73 -4.30 -29.71 9.87
C ARG A 73 -5.45 -30.67 10.11
N LYS A 74 -5.30 -31.97 9.83
CA LYS A 74 -6.34 -33.00 10.06
C LYS A 74 -6.75 -33.07 11.53
N SER A 75 -5.80 -33.07 12.46
CA SER A 75 -6.05 -33.08 13.90
C SER A 75 -6.83 -31.84 14.35
N VAL A 76 -6.45 -30.65 13.88
CA VAL A 76 -7.17 -29.40 14.18
C VAL A 76 -8.59 -29.48 13.61
N TYR A 77 -8.78 -29.91 12.37
CA TYR A 77 -10.13 -30.06 11.78
C TYR A 77 -10.98 -31.12 12.48
N ALA A 78 -10.39 -32.23 12.94
CA ALA A 78 -11.09 -33.28 13.66
C ALA A 78 -11.52 -32.85 15.07
N ASN A 79 -10.70 -32.03 15.74
CA ASN A 79 -10.97 -31.51 17.08
C ASN A 79 -11.74 -30.18 17.08
N TYR A 80 -11.88 -29.52 15.93
CA TYR A 80 -12.64 -28.28 15.76
C TYR A 80 -14.09 -28.38 16.27
N PRO A 81 -14.86 -29.45 15.99
CA PRO A 81 -16.21 -29.60 16.52
C PRO A 81 -16.26 -29.73 18.05
N ALA A 82 -15.25 -30.36 18.66
CA ALA A 82 -15.15 -30.46 20.11
C ALA A 82 -14.84 -29.09 20.71
N PHE A 83 -13.89 -28.34 20.12
CA PHE A 83 -13.57 -26.98 20.54
C PHE A 83 -14.76 -26.03 20.47
N ILE A 84 -15.51 -26.05 19.36
CA ILE A 84 -16.72 -25.22 19.21
C ILE A 84 -17.79 -25.60 20.25
N ARG A 85 -17.96 -26.89 20.53
CA ARG A 85 -18.90 -27.36 21.56
C ARG A 85 -18.49 -26.91 22.95
N THR A 86 -17.22 -27.11 23.33
CA THR A 86 -16.71 -26.69 24.63
C THR A 86 -16.74 -25.17 24.78
N SER A 87 -16.42 -24.41 23.74
CA SER A 87 -16.53 -22.95 23.77
C SER A 87 -17.98 -22.47 23.95
N LYS A 88 -18.94 -23.20 23.37
CA LYS A 88 -20.36 -22.91 23.57
C LYS A 88 -20.81 -23.25 25.00
N GLU A 89 -20.41 -24.39 25.52
CA GLU A 89 -20.69 -24.79 26.91
C GLU A 89 -20.09 -23.81 27.92
N ILE A 90 -18.88 -23.28 27.67
CA ILE A 90 -18.27 -22.22 28.49
C ILE A 90 -19.10 -20.93 28.43
N SER A 91 -19.57 -20.54 27.25
CA SER A 91 -20.41 -19.34 27.10
C SER A 91 -21.76 -19.49 27.79
N ASP A 92 -22.37 -20.68 27.74
CA ASP A 92 -23.61 -21.00 28.45
C ASP A 92 -23.36 -20.96 29.98
N LEU A 93 -22.24 -21.51 30.46
CA LEU A 93 -21.79 -21.42 31.87
C LEU A 93 -21.54 -19.99 32.35
N GLU A 94 -20.96 -19.13 31.52
CA GLU A 94 -20.79 -17.70 31.84
C GLU A 94 -22.14 -16.98 31.98
N GLY A 95 -23.12 -17.37 31.17
CA GLY A 95 -24.50 -16.91 31.29
C GLY A 95 -25.16 -17.35 32.60
N GLU A 96 -24.99 -18.61 32.97
CA GLU A 96 -25.46 -19.15 34.26
C GLU A 96 -24.79 -18.46 35.46
N LEU A 97 -23.47 -18.24 35.41
CA LEU A 97 -22.73 -17.55 36.46
C LEU A 97 -23.19 -16.08 36.61
N SER A 98 -23.49 -15.43 35.50
CA SER A 98 -24.05 -14.07 35.49
C SER A 98 -25.45 -14.04 36.13
N SER A 99 -26.27 -15.05 35.87
CA SER A 99 -27.58 -15.23 36.52
C SER A 99 -27.44 -15.45 38.03
N ILE A 100 -26.53 -16.32 38.46
CA ILE A 100 -26.24 -16.58 39.89
C ILE A 100 -25.75 -15.31 40.58
N ARG A 101 -24.87 -14.54 39.95
CA ARG A 101 -24.39 -13.25 40.50
C ARG A 101 -25.53 -12.25 40.67
N ASN A 102 -26.43 -12.16 39.69
CA ASN A 102 -27.60 -11.29 39.78
C ASN A 102 -28.53 -11.75 40.92
N LEU A 103 -28.76 -13.06 41.05
CA LEU A 103 -29.56 -13.64 42.13
C LEU A 103 -28.97 -13.34 43.52
N LEU A 104 -27.66 -13.56 43.69
CA LEU A 104 -26.91 -13.22 44.91
C LEU A 104 -26.97 -11.72 45.22
N SER A 105 -26.84 -10.87 44.20
CA SER A 105 -26.98 -9.43 44.37
C SER A 105 -28.38 -9.04 44.84
N THR A 106 -29.44 -9.61 44.24
CA THR A 106 -30.82 -9.39 44.72
C THR A 106 -31.04 -9.92 46.14
N GLN A 107 -30.44 -11.05 46.51
CA GLN A 107 -30.52 -11.60 47.86
C GLN A 107 -29.77 -10.72 48.87
N ALA A 108 -28.60 -10.19 48.51
CA ALA A 108 -27.86 -9.25 49.33
C ALA A 108 -28.68 -7.97 49.54
N THR A 109 -29.32 -7.42 48.50
CA THR A 109 -30.19 -6.24 48.65
C THR A 109 -31.39 -6.53 49.55
N LEU A 110 -31.97 -7.73 49.51
CA LEU A 110 -33.05 -8.12 50.42
C LEU A 110 -32.55 -8.25 51.87
N ILE A 111 -31.39 -8.84 52.10
CA ILE A 111 -30.77 -8.95 53.42
C ILE A 111 -30.44 -7.56 53.98
N HIS A 112 -29.91 -6.65 53.15
CA HIS A 112 -29.65 -5.27 53.55
C HIS A 112 -30.95 -4.53 53.88
N SER A 113 -32.02 -4.69 53.07
CA SER A 113 -33.33 -4.11 53.37
C SER A 113 -33.96 -4.67 54.65
N LEU A 114 -33.69 -5.94 54.98
CA LEU A 114 -34.18 -6.60 56.20
C LEU A 114 -33.35 -6.18 57.42
N ALA A 115 -32.04 -5.98 57.26
CA ALA A 115 -31.14 -5.47 58.30
C ALA A 115 -31.43 -4.00 58.65
N GLU A 116 -31.80 -3.20 57.65
CA GLU A 116 -32.25 -1.81 57.85
C GLU A 116 -33.67 -1.74 58.46
N GLY A 117 -34.53 -2.73 58.19
CA GLY A 117 -35.90 -2.80 58.71
C GLY A 117 -36.07 -3.25 60.17
N VAL A 118 -34.99 -3.61 60.88
CA VAL A 118 -35.03 -4.10 62.28
C VAL A 118 -34.67 -3.02 63.31
N HIS A 119 -34.40 -1.77 62.89
CA HIS A 119 -34.06 -0.68 63.81
C HIS A 119 -35.19 0.33 64.01
N ILE A 120 -36.36 -0.10 64.51
CA ILE A 120 -37.33 0.81 65.16
C ILE A 120 -37.94 0.14 66.39
N ASP A 121 -37.89 0.89 67.50
CA ASP A 121 -38.61 0.77 68.78
C ASP A 121 -38.17 -0.25 69.83
N LEU A 122 -37.23 0.19 70.68
CA LEU A 122 -37.35 0.03 72.13
C LEU A 122 -37.03 1.37 72.82
N SER A 123 -38.08 2.10 73.18
CA SER A 123 -38.01 3.27 74.06
C SER A 123 -38.44 2.91 75.48
N SER A 124 -37.73 3.53 76.45
CA SER A 124 -38.19 3.96 77.81
C SER A 124 -38.02 2.99 79.00
N PRO A 125 -38.04 3.42 80.31
CA PRO A 125 -37.96 4.79 80.91
C PRO A 125 -37.08 4.95 82.20
N LYS A 126 -36.79 6.23 82.53
CA LYS A 126 -36.77 6.93 83.86
C LYS A 126 -35.72 6.67 84.98
N ALA A 127 -35.03 7.77 85.32
CA ALA A 127 -34.90 8.47 86.62
C ALA A 127 -34.52 7.75 87.94
N SER A 128 -33.46 8.26 88.60
CA SER A 128 -33.33 8.47 90.07
C SER A 128 -31.96 9.14 90.36
N GLU A 129 -31.91 10.39 90.84
CA GLU A 129 -31.59 10.83 92.23
C GLU A 129 -30.11 10.64 92.70
N ASP A 130 -29.36 11.76 92.72
CA ASP A 130 -28.33 12.34 93.67
C ASP A 130 -27.64 11.52 94.79
N PRO A 131 -26.59 12.02 95.54
CA PRO A 131 -25.70 13.21 95.40
C PRO A 131 -24.20 13.02 95.84
N THR A 132 -23.43 14.13 95.91
CA THR A 132 -22.18 14.47 96.69
C THR A 132 -20.82 14.33 95.97
N ALA A 133 -19.80 15.21 96.07
CA ALA A 133 -19.57 16.43 96.86
C ALA A 133 -18.47 17.34 96.22
N ASN A 134 -18.64 18.66 96.44
CA ASN A 134 -17.66 19.73 96.71
C ASN A 134 -16.57 20.14 95.70
N GLY A 135 -16.62 21.44 95.36
CA GLY A 135 -15.48 22.22 94.90
C GLY A 135 -15.84 23.65 94.50
N PHE A 136 -16.28 24.47 95.45
CA PHE A 136 -16.46 25.91 95.25
C PHE A 136 -15.15 26.58 94.81
N LEU A 137 -15.15 27.21 93.63
CA LEU A 137 -14.39 28.44 93.39
C LEU A 137 -15.21 29.37 92.51
N ASN A 138 -15.30 30.62 92.97
CA ASN A 138 -16.02 31.73 92.39
C ASN A 138 -15.68 31.91 90.90
N ILE A 139 -16.70 31.87 90.06
CA ILE A 139 -16.65 32.42 88.71
C ILE A 139 -17.55 33.64 88.77
N GLU A 140 -16.95 34.82 88.63
CA GLU A 140 -17.70 36.01 88.21
C GLU A 140 -18.47 35.60 86.94
N ASP A 141 -19.80 35.77 86.95
CA ASP A 141 -20.65 35.70 85.76
C ASP A 141 -20.14 36.76 84.77
N ASN A 142 -19.10 36.42 84.03
CA ASN A 142 -18.74 37.11 82.81
C ASN A 142 -19.56 36.39 81.74
N GLU A 143 -20.72 36.97 81.43
CA GLU A 143 -21.56 36.48 80.33
C GLU A 143 -20.65 36.23 79.11
N PRO A 144 -20.58 35.00 78.58
CA PRO A 144 -19.75 34.72 77.43
C PRO A 144 -20.16 35.68 76.31
N SER A 145 -19.17 36.28 75.65
CA SER A 145 -19.46 37.26 74.60
C SER A 145 -20.36 36.61 73.55
N ASP A 146 -21.17 37.41 72.84
CA ASP A 146 -22.06 36.87 71.80
C ASP A 146 -21.28 36.02 70.76
N LEU A 147 -20.00 36.34 70.57
CA LEU A 147 -19.08 35.59 69.71
C LEU A 147 -18.67 34.22 70.31
N GLU A 148 -18.50 34.12 71.63
CA GLU A 148 -18.26 32.83 72.33
C GLU A 148 -19.51 31.95 72.34
N LYS A 149 -20.70 32.54 72.53
CA LYS A 149 -21.98 31.80 72.40
C LYS A 149 -22.18 31.29 70.99
N TRP A 150 -21.86 32.11 69.99
CA TRP A 150 -21.93 31.74 68.58
C TRP A 150 -20.89 30.66 68.21
N SER A 151 -19.65 30.74 68.70
CA SER A 151 -18.61 29.76 68.38
C SER A 151 -18.92 28.35 68.88
N VAL A 152 -19.66 28.23 69.99
CA VAL A 152 -20.15 26.95 70.52
C VAL A 152 -21.30 26.39 69.68
N GLN A 153 -22.18 27.23 69.13
CA GLN A 153 -23.34 26.81 68.33
C GLN A 153 -23.01 26.58 66.85
N PHE A 154 -21.92 27.18 66.37
CA PHE A 154 -21.51 27.13 64.97
C PHE A 154 -21.32 25.69 64.42
N PRO A 155 -20.66 24.75 65.12
CA PRO A 155 -20.49 23.39 64.64
C PRO A 155 -21.83 22.66 64.41
N ASP A 156 -22.79 22.85 65.31
CA ASP A 156 -24.12 22.22 65.24
C ASP A 156 -24.93 22.78 64.07
N LEU A 157 -24.91 24.11 63.89
CA LEU A 157 -25.54 24.76 62.74
C LEU A 157 -24.99 24.20 61.42
N LEU A 158 -23.67 24.06 61.33
CA LEU A 158 -23.04 23.54 60.13
C LEU A 158 -23.37 22.06 59.91
N ASP A 159 -23.39 21.23 60.96
CA ASP A 159 -23.80 19.83 60.86
C ASP A 159 -25.25 19.66 60.38
N VAL A 160 -26.18 20.56 60.77
CA VAL A 160 -27.54 20.61 60.23
C VAL A 160 -27.53 20.93 58.73
N LEU A 161 -26.79 21.96 58.31
CA LEU A 161 -26.70 22.34 56.89
C LEU A 161 -26.10 21.21 56.03
N LEU A 162 -25.10 20.49 56.55
CA LEU A 162 -24.51 19.32 55.91
C LEU A 162 -25.51 18.15 55.80
N ALA A 163 -26.30 17.91 56.84
CA ALA A 163 -27.34 16.88 56.83
C ALA A 163 -28.46 17.20 55.82
N GLU A 164 -28.84 18.47 55.72
CA GLU A 164 -29.84 18.98 54.75
C GLU A 164 -29.29 19.12 53.32
N LYS A 165 -27.98 18.86 53.10
CA LYS A 165 -27.29 19.03 51.81
C LYS A 165 -27.39 20.44 51.23
N ARG A 166 -27.51 21.47 52.09
CA ARG A 166 -27.58 22.89 51.69
C ARG A 166 -26.18 23.46 51.44
N VAL A 167 -25.57 23.02 50.34
CA VAL A 167 -24.15 23.27 50.03
C VAL A 167 -23.80 24.76 50.02
N ASP A 168 -24.56 25.61 49.32
CA ASP A 168 -24.22 27.03 49.23
C ASP A 168 -24.27 27.75 50.59
N GLU A 169 -25.21 27.36 51.44
CA GLU A 169 -25.35 27.91 52.78
C GLU A 169 -24.28 27.38 53.73
N ALA A 170 -23.90 26.11 53.58
CA ALA A 170 -22.76 25.53 54.31
C ALA A 170 -21.44 26.21 53.92
N LEU A 171 -21.23 26.55 52.64
CA LEU A 171 -20.08 27.33 52.18
C LEU A 171 -20.08 28.75 52.78
N ALA A 172 -21.22 29.45 52.74
CA ALA A 172 -21.34 30.78 53.33
C ALA A 172 -21.11 30.79 54.85
N ALA A 173 -21.61 29.76 55.55
CA ALA A 173 -21.37 29.57 56.97
C ALA A 173 -19.89 29.28 57.27
N LEU A 174 -19.21 28.46 56.47
CA LEU A 174 -17.76 28.22 56.59
C LEU A 174 -16.94 29.49 56.40
N ASP A 175 -17.30 30.34 55.44
CA ASP A 175 -16.64 31.64 55.22
C ASP A 175 -16.84 32.59 56.41
N GLU A 176 -18.04 32.60 57.01
CA GLU A 176 -18.33 33.34 58.24
C GLU A 176 -17.52 32.81 59.43
N GLY A 177 -17.41 31.48 59.56
CA GLY A 177 -16.53 30.82 60.53
C GLY A 177 -15.08 31.27 60.42
N GLN A 178 -14.54 31.30 59.20
CA GLN A 178 -13.16 31.73 58.95
C GLN A 178 -12.97 33.23 59.24
N ARG A 179 -13.95 34.08 58.90
CA ARG A 179 -13.91 35.51 59.26
C ARG A 179 -13.92 35.70 60.78
N ALA A 180 -14.79 35.00 61.50
CA ALA A 180 -14.88 35.05 62.95
C ALA A 180 -13.57 34.62 63.63
N VAL A 181 -12.88 33.60 63.11
CA VAL A 181 -11.54 33.21 63.58
C VAL A 181 -10.52 34.32 63.35
N ALA A 182 -10.51 34.93 62.15
CA ALA A 182 -9.58 36.02 61.83
C ALA A 182 -9.80 37.24 62.74
N GLU A 183 -11.07 37.64 62.96
CA GLU A 183 -11.42 38.72 63.87
C GLU A 183 -11.08 38.41 65.33
N GLY A 184 -11.29 37.16 65.75
CA GLY A 184 -10.95 36.70 67.09
C GLY A 184 -9.45 36.76 67.38
N LYS A 185 -8.61 36.47 66.39
CA LYS A 185 -7.15 36.62 66.47
C LYS A 185 -6.68 38.08 66.51
N GLU A 186 -7.35 38.98 65.78
CA GLU A 186 -6.97 40.39 65.72
C GLU A 186 -7.41 41.16 66.97
N LYS A 187 -8.63 40.88 67.47
CA LYS A 187 -9.26 41.61 68.58
C LYS A 187 -9.00 40.97 69.94
N ASN A 188 -8.33 39.82 70.01
CA ASN A 188 -8.18 38.99 71.23
C ASN A 188 -9.52 38.77 71.96
N SER A 189 -10.61 38.63 71.22
CA SER A 189 -11.98 38.57 71.76
C SER A 189 -12.43 37.17 72.17
N LEU A 190 -11.58 36.16 71.95
CA LEU A 190 -11.80 34.75 72.28
C LEU A 190 -10.59 34.21 73.03
N SER A 191 -10.80 33.27 73.95
CA SER A 191 -9.69 32.56 74.60
C SER A 191 -8.88 31.74 73.58
N SER A 192 -7.58 31.53 73.86
CA SER A 192 -6.72 30.74 72.98
C SER A 192 -7.24 29.31 72.76
N GLU A 193 -7.92 28.72 73.75
CA GLU A 193 -8.50 27.38 73.67
C GLU A 193 -9.79 27.38 72.82
N ALA A 194 -10.63 28.40 72.97
CA ALA A 194 -11.84 28.55 72.17
C ALA A 194 -11.53 28.80 70.67
N LEU A 195 -10.49 29.58 70.38
CA LEU A 195 -9.99 29.77 69.01
C LEU A 195 -9.49 28.47 68.39
N ALA A 196 -8.67 27.71 69.11
CA ALA A 196 -8.16 26.42 68.62
C ALA A 196 -9.30 25.40 68.40
N SER A 197 -10.30 25.39 69.30
CA SER A 197 -11.49 24.54 69.17
C SER A 197 -12.32 24.90 67.94
N LEU A 198 -12.59 26.20 67.73
CA LEU A 198 -13.34 26.69 66.56
C LEU A 198 -12.60 26.41 65.24
N GLU A 199 -11.28 26.63 65.20
CA GLU A 199 -10.45 26.28 64.04
C GLU A 199 -10.49 24.78 63.72
N THR A 200 -10.38 23.94 64.74
CA THR A 200 -10.48 22.48 64.59
C THR A 200 -11.87 22.09 64.06
N ALA A 201 -12.94 22.66 64.61
CA ALA A 201 -14.29 22.39 64.15
C ALA A 201 -14.51 22.83 62.69
N ILE A 202 -13.99 24.00 62.29
CA ILE A 202 -14.06 24.47 60.89
C ILE A 202 -13.32 23.51 59.97
N ILE A 203 -12.10 23.06 60.33
CA ILE A 203 -11.32 22.12 59.52
C ILE A 203 -12.06 20.79 59.37
N GLU A 204 -12.59 20.22 60.46
CA GLU A 204 -13.34 18.96 60.44
C GLU A 204 -14.59 19.04 59.56
N ARG A 205 -15.43 20.07 59.73
CA ARG A 205 -16.66 20.20 58.92
C ARG A 205 -16.35 20.57 57.47
N LYS A 206 -15.30 21.35 57.21
CA LYS A 206 -14.82 21.61 55.85
C LYS A 206 -14.41 20.31 55.16
N GLN A 207 -13.68 19.44 55.85
CA GLN A 207 -13.31 18.12 55.33
C GLN A 207 -14.55 17.24 55.11
N LYS A 208 -15.49 17.21 56.07
CA LYS A 208 -16.76 16.47 55.95
C LYS A 208 -17.59 16.91 54.74
N LEU A 209 -17.70 18.22 54.51
CA LEU A 209 -18.36 18.77 53.32
C LEU A 209 -17.63 18.36 52.03
N ALA A 210 -16.30 18.45 52.02
CA ALA A 210 -15.51 18.05 50.86
C ALA A 210 -15.70 16.55 50.55
N ASP A 211 -15.76 15.68 51.56
CA ASP A 211 -15.99 14.25 51.37
C ASP A 211 -17.41 13.96 50.88
N GLN A 212 -18.44 14.64 51.40
CA GLN A 212 -19.81 14.52 50.89
C GLN A 212 -19.95 14.97 49.44
N LEU A 213 -19.30 16.07 49.07
CA LEU A 213 -19.29 16.57 47.69
C LEU A 213 -18.52 15.63 46.75
N ALA A 214 -17.40 15.08 47.21
CA ALA A 214 -16.63 14.10 46.45
C ALA A 214 -17.42 12.81 46.23
N GLU A 215 -18.12 12.32 47.25
CA GLU A 215 -19.00 11.16 47.15
C GLU A 215 -20.15 11.42 46.17
N ALA A 216 -20.77 12.60 46.25
CA ALA A 216 -21.84 13.01 45.34
C ALA A 216 -21.37 13.06 43.88
N ALA A 217 -20.15 13.57 43.62
CA ALA A 217 -19.56 13.64 42.29
C ALA A 217 -19.23 12.26 41.69
N CYS A 218 -19.01 11.24 42.52
CA CYS A 218 -18.77 9.86 42.09
C CYS A 218 -20.05 9.06 41.79
N GLN A 219 -21.24 9.59 42.11
CA GLN A 219 -22.48 8.86 41.88
C GLN A 219 -22.84 8.85 40.37
N PRO A 220 -23.21 7.70 39.79
CA PRO A 220 -23.56 7.60 38.37
C PRO A 220 -24.74 8.48 37.93
N SER A 221 -25.64 8.83 38.85
CA SER A 221 -26.78 9.71 38.61
C SER A 221 -26.42 11.20 38.61
N THR A 222 -25.29 11.58 39.20
CA THR A 222 -24.85 12.98 39.29
C THR A 222 -24.15 13.37 38.00
N HIS A 223 -24.77 14.25 37.22
CA HIS A 223 -24.28 14.58 35.89
C HIS A 223 -24.65 16.01 35.48
N GLY A 224 -23.98 16.52 34.45
CA GLY A 224 -24.25 17.86 33.92
C GLY A 224 -24.11 18.94 34.99
N ALA A 225 -25.17 19.71 35.20
CA ALA A 225 -25.18 20.85 36.12
C ALA A 225 -24.90 20.45 37.57
N GLU A 226 -25.42 19.33 38.05
CA GLU A 226 -25.25 18.87 39.44
C GLU A 226 -23.80 18.49 39.74
N LEU A 227 -23.18 17.71 38.84
CA LEU A 227 -21.76 17.39 38.92
C LEU A 227 -20.94 18.67 38.96
N CYS A 228 -21.25 19.61 38.07
CA CYS A 228 -20.51 20.86 37.98
C CYS A 228 -20.67 21.76 39.20
N ALA A 229 -21.85 21.76 39.84
CA ALA A 229 -22.08 22.45 41.09
C ALA A 229 -21.25 21.84 42.24
N ALA A 230 -21.22 20.51 42.35
CA ALA A 230 -20.41 19.80 43.35
C ALA A 230 -18.90 20.06 43.17
N ILE A 231 -18.40 19.98 41.93
CA ILE A 231 -16.99 20.27 41.61
C ILE A 231 -16.64 21.74 41.87
N LEU A 232 -17.53 22.68 41.54
CA LEU A 232 -17.32 24.10 41.81
C LEU A 232 -17.34 24.41 43.31
N ALA A 233 -18.18 23.73 44.09
CA ALA A 233 -18.19 23.82 45.55
C ALA A 233 -16.88 23.27 46.17
N LEU A 234 -16.37 22.14 45.67
CA LEU A 234 -15.05 21.62 46.06
C LEU A 234 -13.91 22.59 45.73
N LYS A 235 -13.94 23.21 44.55
CA LYS A 235 -12.97 24.25 44.18
C LYS A 235 -13.03 25.43 45.17
N LYS A 236 -14.23 25.91 45.52
CA LYS A 236 -14.42 26.99 46.51
C LYS A 236 -13.90 26.63 47.90
N LEU A 237 -13.96 25.35 48.29
CA LEU A 237 -13.35 24.86 49.53
C LEU A 237 -11.81 24.86 49.48
N GLY A 238 -11.20 25.10 48.33
CA GLY A 238 -9.75 25.07 48.15
C GLY A 238 -9.19 23.69 47.81
N ASP A 239 -10.04 22.69 47.54
CA ASP A 239 -9.63 21.35 47.12
C ASP A 239 -9.72 21.19 45.58
N GLY A 240 -9.09 22.13 44.88
CA GLY A 240 -9.10 22.21 43.42
C GLY A 240 -8.52 20.96 42.71
N PRO A 241 -7.38 20.39 43.13
CA PRO A 241 -6.80 19.19 42.51
C PRO A 241 -7.71 17.97 42.61
N ARG A 242 -8.34 17.72 43.76
CA ARG A 242 -9.31 16.63 43.92
C ARG A 242 -10.55 16.90 43.08
N ALA A 243 -11.06 18.14 43.09
CA ALA A 243 -12.21 18.54 42.27
C ALA A 243 -11.97 18.29 40.78
N HIS A 244 -10.80 18.68 40.27
CA HIS A 244 -10.45 18.48 38.86
C HIS A 244 -10.32 16.99 38.52
N THR A 245 -9.65 16.21 39.37
CA THR A 245 -9.53 14.75 39.21
C THR A 245 -10.90 14.06 39.18
N LEU A 246 -11.81 14.45 40.09
CA LEU A 246 -13.17 13.91 40.15
C LEU A 246 -13.99 14.26 38.91
N LEU A 247 -13.88 15.49 38.40
CA LEU A 247 -14.54 15.90 37.16
C LEU A 247 -14.13 15.01 35.98
N LEU A 248 -12.82 14.79 35.81
CA LEU A 248 -12.30 13.94 34.73
C LEU A 248 -12.70 12.47 34.90
N ASN A 249 -12.68 11.96 36.14
CA ASN A 249 -13.10 10.60 36.45
C ASN A 249 -14.59 10.38 36.20
N ALA A 250 -15.45 11.34 36.54
CA ALA A 250 -16.89 11.24 36.29
C ALA A 250 -17.20 11.16 34.77
N HIS A 251 -16.55 12.02 33.97
CA HIS A 251 -16.67 11.93 32.50
C HIS A 251 -16.14 10.60 31.96
N PHE A 252 -15.01 10.12 32.51
CA PHE A 252 -14.41 8.84 32.15
C PHE A 252 -15.34 7.64 32.42
N GLN A 253 -15.83 7.51 33.65
CA GLN A 253 -16.73 6.43 34.06
C GLN A 253 -18.00 6.41 33.20
N ARG A 254 -18.55 7.59 32.89
CA ARG A 254 -19.77 7.71 32.09
C ARG A 254 -19.58 7.17 30.67
N TYR A 255 -18.50 7.56 29.98
CA TYR A 255 -18.31 7.05 28.63
C TYR A 255 -17.85 5.59 28.64
N GLN A 256 -17.11 5.12 29.67
CA GLN A 256 -16.80 3.70 29.82
C GLN A 256 -18.07 2.85 29.93
N TYR A 257 -19.07 3.29 30.70
CA TYR A 257 -20.36 2.63 30.79
C TYR A 257 -21.04 2.55 29.41
N ASN A 258 -21.09 3.66 28.68
CA ASN A 258 -21.65 3.70 27.32
C ASN A 258 -20.87 2.80 26.34
N MET A 259 -19.56 2.65 26.52
CA MET A 259 -18.71 1.80 25.68
C MET A 259 -19.07 0.32 25.80
N LEU A 260 -19.64 -0.14 26.93
CA LEU A 260 -20.12 -1.52 27.08
C LEU A 260 -21.23 -1.89 26.08
N SER A 261 -21.96 -0.89 25.57
CA SER A 261 -22.99 -1.09 24.55
C SER A 261 -22.43 -1.20 23.11
N LEU A 262 -21.14 -0.89 22.92
CA LEU A 262 -20.49 -0.90 21.61
C LEU A 262 -19.81 -2.25 21.36
N HIS A 263 -20.40 -3.06 20.49
CA HIS A 263 -19.80 -4.31 20.04
C HIS A 263 -19.12 -4.16 18.66
N PRO A 264 -17.89 -4.68 18.48
CA PRO A 264 -17.27 -4.78 17.17
C PRO A 264 -18.14 -5.63 16.24
N SER A 265 -18.69 -5.01 15.20
CA SER A 265 -19.48 -5.71 14.18
C SER A 265 -18.55 -6.31 13.14
N SER A 266 -18.74 -7.58 12.78
CA SER A 266 -17.90 -8.27 11.78
C SER A 266 -18.14 -7.81 10.34
N THR A 267 -19.18 -7.00 10.08
CA THR A 267 -19.68 -6.71 8.73
C THR A 267 -19.13 -5.44 8.09
N SER A 268 -18.56 -4.50 8.86
CA SER A 268 -18.27 -3.13 8.38
C SER A 268 -16.77 -2.78 8.33
N TYR A 269 -15.88 -3.77 8.10
CA TYR A 269 -14.41 -3.61 8.03
C TYR A 269 -13.78 -2.70 9.11
N GLY A 270 -14.47 -2.49 10.24
CA GLY A 270 -14.07 -1.62 11.34
C GLY A 270 -14.49 -0.14 11.25
N GLY A 271 -15.02 0.35 10.13
CA GLY A 271 -15.36 1.76 9.92
C GLY A 271 -16.49 2.25 10.84
N ALA A 272 -17.61 1.52 10.90
CA ALA A 272 -18.75 1.89 11.74
C ALA A 272 -18.41 1.82 13.24
N TYR A 273 -17.65 0.79 13.64
CA TYR A 273 -17.12 0.67 15.00
C TYR A 273 -16.23 1.87 15.37
N THR A 274 -15.31 2.23 14.47
CA THR A 274 -14.43 3.39 14.66
C THR A 274 -15.22 4.68 14.78
N ALA A 275 -16.24 4.90 13.94
CA ALA A 275 -17.11 6.07 14.02
C ALA A 275 -17.83 6.17 15.37
N ALA A 276 -18.50 5.10 15.80
CA ALA A 276 -19.24 5.09 17.06
C ALA A 276 -18.33 5.29 18.28
N LEU A 277 -17.19 4.59 18.31
CA LEU A 277 -16.21 4.72 19.39
C LEU A 277 -15.56 6.12 19.40
N SER A 278 -15.22 6.64 18.23
CA SER A 278 -14.59 7.96 18.08
C SER A 278 -15.55 9.06 18.52
N GLN A 279 -16.83 8.99 18.13
CA GLN A 279 -17.85 9.91 18.60
C GLN A 279 -18.01 9.85 20.12
N LEU A 280 -18.05 8.66 20.72
CA LEU A 280 -18.18 8.49 22.17
C LEU A 280 -16.99 9.10 22.94
N VAL A 281 -15.76 8.78 22.54
CA VAL A 281 -14.55 9.22 23.24
C VAL A 281 -14.33 10.73 23.06
N PHE A 282 -14.38 11.24 21.83
CA PHE A 282 -14.05 12.64 21.58
C PHE A 282 -15.16 13.61 22.02
N SER A 283 -16.43 13.17 22.07
CA SER A 283 -17.48 13.99 22.71
C SER A 283 -17.33 14.04 24.23
N ALA A 284 -16.92 12.94 24.89
CA ALA A 284 -16.62 12.95 26.31
C ALA A 284 -15.44 13.86 26.64
N ILE A 285 -14.38 13.82 25.82
CA ILE A 285 -13.23 14.73 25.94
C ILE A 285 -13.67 16.18 25.73
N ALA A 286 -14.47 16.47 24.71
CA ALA A 286 -15.00 17.82 24.45
C ALA A 286 -15.79 18.36 25.65
N GLN A 287 -16.62 17.52 26.26
CA GLN A 287 -17.44 17.90 27.41
C GLN A 287 -16.58 18.13 28.65
N ALA A 288 -15.64 17.23 28.95
CA ALA A 288 -14.71 17.39 30.06
C ALA A 288 -13.87 18.66 29.93
N ALA A 289 -13.39 18.96 28.72
CA ALA A 289 -12.64 20.20 28.45
C ALA A 289 -13.51 21.45 28.64
N SER A 290 -14.75 21.41 28.19
CA SER A 290 -15.69 22.54 28.33
C SER A 290 -16.06 22.79 29.79
N ASP A 291 -16.33 21.73 30.56
CA ASP A 291 -16.65 21.84 31.99
C ASP A 291 -15.43 22.25 32.82
N SER A 292 -14.24 21.72 32.49
CA SER A 292 -12.99 22.11 33.14
C SER A 292 -12.71 23.59 32.91
N MET A 293 -12.79 24.07 31.66
CA MET A 293 -12.63 25.49 31.34
C MET A 293 -13.64 26.38 32.08
N ARG A 294 -14.90 25.95 32.18
CA ARG A 294 -15.95 26.73 32.88
C ARG A 294 -15.72 26.84 34.38
N ILE A 295 -15.16 25.82 35.03
CA ILE A 295 -14.99 25.77 36.50
C ILE A 295 -13.60 26.29 36.92
N PHE A 296 -12.56 25.90 36.19
CA PHE A 296 -11.17 26.14 36.52
C PHE A 296 -10.53 27.29 35.73
N GLY A 297 -11.14 27.72 34.62
CA GLY A 297 -10.57 28.77 33.77
C GLY A 297 -9.24 28.35 33.14
N GLU A 298 -8.39 29.33 32.81
CA GLU A 298 -7.06 29.11 32.20
C GLU A 298 -5.95 28.90 33.24
N GLU A 299 -6.25 28.19 34.33
CA GLU A 299 -5.25 27.83 35.33
C GLU A 299 -4.31 26.73 34.77
N PRO A 300 -2.99 26.99 34.63
CA PRO A 300 -2.09 26.16 33.82
C PRO A 300 -1.91 24.72 34.36
N ALA A 301 -2.08 24.53 35.67
CA ALA A 301 -2.00 23.21 36.30
C ALA A 301 -3.14 22.29 35.83
N TYR A 302 -4.38 22.77 35.89
CA TYR A 302 -5.56 21.99 35.50
C TYR A 302 -5.65 21.80 33.99
N THR A 303 -5.25 22.80 33.20
CA THR A 303 -5.17 22.62 31.73
C THR A 303 -4.15 21.55 31.35
N SER A 304 -3.00 21.48 32.03
CA SER A 304 -1.98 20.45 31.76
C SER A 304 -2.48 19.05 32.13
N GLU A 305 -3.15 18.91 33.28
CA GLU A 305 -3.78 17.66 33.69
C GLU A 305 -4.87 17.20 32.71
N LEU A 306 -5.71 18.13 32.22
CA LEU A 306 -6.73 17.87 31.21
C LEU A 306 -6.11 17.35 29.90
N VAL A 307 -5.03 17.98 29.43
CA VAL A 307 -4.32 17.56 28.21
C VAL A 307 -3.71 16.16 28.39
N MET A 308 -3.11 15.88 29.55
CA MET A 308 -2.57 14.55 29.86
C MET A 308 -3.67 13.48 29.90
N TRP A 309 -4.81 13.79 30.52
CA TRP A 309 -5.96 12.90 30.56
C TRP A 309 -6.54 12.66 29.14
N ALA A 310 -6.74 13.71 28.35
CA ALA A 310 -7.25 13.61 26.99
C ALA A 310 -6.31 12.80 26.09
N THR A 311 -5.00 12.96 26.25
CA THR A 311 -3.98 12.17 25.56
C THR A 311 -4.11 10.69 25.93
N LYS A 312 -4.21 10.38 27.23
CA LYS A 312 -4.39 9.00 27.71
C LYS A 312 -5.67 8.35 27.17
N GLN A 313 -6.77 9.09 27.10
CA GLN A 313 -8.01 8.58 26.52
C GLN A 313 -7.91 8.38 25.00
N THR A 314 -7.19 9.25 24.31
CA THR A 314 -6.91 9.13 22.87
C THR A 314 -6.02 7.90 22.58
N GLU A 315 -5.04 7.62 23.43
CA GLU A 315 -4.21 6.41 23.35
C GLU A 315 -5.03 5.14 23.56
N ALA A 316 -5.89 5.11 24.58
CA ALA A 316 -6.78 3.98 24.84
C ALA A 316 -7.75 3.72 23.67
N PHE A 317 -8.33 4.79 23.12
CA PHE A 317 -9.13 4.75 21.90
C PHE A 317 -8.36 4.14 20.72
N ALA A 318 -7.14 4.63 20.46
CA ALA A 318 -6.33 4.15 19.36
C ALA A 318 -5.97 2.66 19.52
N LEU A 319 -5.73 2.18 20.74
CA LEU A 319 -5.50 0.76 21.01
C LEU A 319 -6.72 -0.11 20.65
N LEU A 320 -7.93 0.33 20.98
CA LEU A 320 -9.16 -0.38 20.63
C LEU A 320 -9.39 -0.42 19.12
N VAL A 321 -9.24 0.72 18.43
CA VAL A 321 -9.36 0.79 16.97
C VAL A 321 -8.30 -0.08 16.29
N LYS A 322 -7.06 -0.07 16.77
CA LYS A 322 -6.02 -0.97 16.27
C LYS A 322 -6.42 -2.43 16.38
N ARG A 323 -6.87 -2.85 17.55
CA ARG A 323 -7.22 -4.25 17.84
C ARG A 323 -8.43 -4.72 17.04
N HIS A 324 -9.47 -3.90 16.96
CA HIS A 324 -10.79 -4.34 16.49
C HIS A 324 -11.12 -3.90 15.06
N ALA A 325 -10.42 -2.91 14.49
CA ALA A 325 -10.66 -2.41 13.14
C ALA A 325 -9.43 -2.55 12.21
N LEU A 326 -8.24 -2.15 12.68
CA LEU A 326 -7.07 -2.05 11.80
C LEU A 326 -6.25 -3.33 11.68
N ALA A 327 -6.08 -4.13 12.74
CA ALA A 327 -5.15 -5.26 12.72
C ALA A 327 -5.46 -6.29 11.62
N SER A 328 -6.74 -6.69 11.51
CA SER A 328 -7.17 -7.66 10.49
C SER A 328 -7.19 -7.05 9.08
N SER A 329 -7.73 -5.82 8.94
CA SER A 329 -7.80 -5.14 7.66
C SER A 329 -6.40 -4.82 7.11
N ALA A 330 -5.49 -4.31 7.94
CA ALA A 330 -4.11 -4.03 7.55
C ALA A 330 -3.35 -5.30 7.14
N ALA A 331 -3.48 -6.40 7.88
CA ALA A 331 -2.84 -7.66 7.53
C ALA A 331 -3.33 -8.22 6.18
N ALA A 332 -4.63 -8.04 5.88
CA ALA A 332 -5.21 -8.41 4.59
C ALA A 332 -4.93 -7.39 3.47
N GLY A 333 -4.27 -6.26 3.78
CA GLY A 333 -3.99 -5.12 2.88
C GLY A 333 -5.21 -4.25 2.54
N GLY A 334 -6.25 -4.26 3.37
CA GLY A 334 -7.45 -3.43 3.27
C GLY A 334 -7.15 -1.95 3.54
N LEU A 335 -6.43 -1.32 2.60
CA LEU A 335 -5.95 0.06 2.71
C LEU A 335 -7.11 1.05 2.81
N ARG A 336 -8.16 0.90 1.99
CA ARG A 336 -9.40 1.70 2.09
C ARG A 336 -9.99 1.72 3.50
N ALA A 337 -10.19 0.54 4.09
CA ALA A 337 -10.76 0.43 5.44
C ALA A 337 -9.85 1.08 6.50
N ALA A 338 -8.52 0.91 6.37
CA ALA A 338 -7.57 1.56 7.24
C ALA A 338 -7.60 3.10 7.10
N ALA A 339 -7.68 3.60 5.86
CA ALA A 339 -7.77 5.01 5.55
C ALA A 339 -9.06 5.63 6.11
N GLU A 340 -10.21 4.98 5.91
CA GLU A 340 -11.51 5.40 6.47
C GLU A 340 -11.45 5.50 8.00
N CYS A 341 -10.93 4.48 8.69
CA CYS A 341 -10.82 4.50 10.15
C CYS A 341 -9.95 5.66 10.66
N VAL A 342 -8.81 5.90 10.01
CA VAL A 342 -7.90 7.00 10.36
C VAL A 342 -8.58 8.35 10.10
N GLN A 343 -9.23 8.52 8.95
CA GLN A 343 -9.93 9.76 8.62
C GLN A 343 -11.05 10.09 9.60
N ILE A 344 -11.86 9.11 9.99
CA ILE A 344 -12.92 9.28 10.98
C ILE A 344 -12.34 9.79 12.31
N ALA A 345 -11.25 9.17 12.77
CA ALA A 345 -10.61 9.54 14.03
C ALA A 345 -9.98 10.93 13.97
N LEU A 346 -9.25 11.25 12.90
CA LEU A 346 -8.66 12.58 12.69
C LEU A 346 -9.74 13.66 12.52
N GLY A 347 -10.85 13.34 11.87
CA GLY A 347 -11.99 14.24 11.71
C GLY A 347 -12.53 14.71 13.06
N HIS A 348 -12.77 13.79 14.00
CA HIS A 348 -13.22 14.17 15.35
C HIS A 348 -12.14 14.92 16.16
N CYS A 349 -10.86 14.56 16.04
CA CYS A 349 -9.78 15.32 16.68
C CYS A 349 -9.65 16.75 16.13
N SER A 350 -9.87 16.96 14.83
CA SER A 350 -9.80 18.30 14.24
C SER A 350 -10.84 19.27 14.81
N LEU A 351 -12.00 18.75 15.24
CA LEU A 351 -13.03 19.55 15.92
C LEU A 351 -12.59 20.00 17.32
N LEU A 352 -11.75 19.21 17.99
CA LEU A 352 -11.16 19.55 19.29
C LEU A 352 -9.98 20.52 19.14
N GLU A 353 -9.22 20.41 18.05
CA GLU A 353 -8.14 21.34 17.71
C GLU A 353 -8.66 22.78 17.55
N ALA A 354 -9.83 22.95 16.93
CA ALA A 354 -10.51 24.24 16.85
C ALA A 354 -10.85 24.85 18.22
N ARG A 355 -10.83 24.06 19.29
CA ARG A 355 -11.06 24.47 20.69
C ARG A 355 -9.78 24.47 21.54
N GLY A 356 -8.60 24.39 20.91
CA GLY A 356 -7.31 24.47 21.59
C GLY A 356 -6.76 23.13 22.11
N LEU A 357 -7.35 21.99 21.74
CA LEU A 357 -6.89 20.66 22.17
C LEU A 357 -6.38 19.82 20.99
N ALA A 358 -5.07 19.84 20.76
CA ALA A 358 -4.43 19.16 19.64
C ALA A 358 -4.11 17.69 19.91
N LEU A 359 -4.89 16.79 19.29
CA LEU A 359 -4.80 15.34 19.48
C LEU A 359 -4.47 14.56 18.19
N CYS A 360 -4.55 15.18 17.00
CA CYS A 360 -4.20 14.52 15.74
C CYS A 360 -2.77 13.94 15.74
N PRO A 361 -1.73 14.63 16.27
CA PRO A 361 -0.36 14.07 16.29
C PRO A 361 -0.24 12.74 17.04
N VAL A 362 -1.04 12.56 18.11
CA VAL A 362 -1.07 11.32 18.90
C VAL A 362 -1.63 10.18 18.04
N LEU A 363 -2.75 10.41 17.35
CA LEU A 363 -3.36 9.41 16.48
C LEU A 363 -2.49 9.06 15.28
N LEU A 364 -1.88 10.06 14.63
CA LEU A 364 -0.97 9.85 13.49
C LEU A 364 0.20 8.95 13.90
N LYS A 365 0.85 9.25 15.04
CA LYS A 365 1.93 8.43 15.59
C LYS A 365 1.48 7.00 15.87
N LEU A 366 0.29 6.83 16.44
CA LEU A 366 -0.20 5.51 16.82
C LEU A 366 -0.64 4.70 15.60
N PHE A 367 -1.41 5.26 14.65
CA PHE A 367 -1.93 4.50 13.52
C PHE A 367 -0.93 4.26 12.39
N ARG A 368 0.16 5.05 12.31
CA ARG A 368 1.18 4.92 11.26
C ARG A 368 1.66 3.49 10.99
N PRO A 369 2.07 2.67 11.98
CA PRO A 369 2.53 1.30 11.71
C PRO A 369 1.46 0.42 11.07
N SER A 370 0.20 0.57 11.48
CA SER A 370 -0.92 -0.21 10.91
C SER A 370 -1.24 0.21 9.48
N VAL A 371 -1.15 1.51 9.18
CA VAL A 371 -1.35 2.03 7.82
C VAL A 371 -0.20 1.63 6.90
N GLU A 372 1.05 1.73 7.36
CA GLU A 372 2.23 1.28 6.62
C GLU A 372 2.15 -0.24 6.33
N GLN A 373 1.68 -1.04 7.30
CA GLN A 373 1.40 -2.46 7.08
C GLN A 373 0.32 -2.67 6.01
N ALA A 374 -0.79 -1.94 6.08
CA ALA A 374 -1.87 -2.04 5.09
C ALA A 374 -1.40 -1.66 3.68
N LEU A 375 -0.60 -0.59 3.57
CA LEU A 375 0.00 -0.10 2.34
C LEU A 375 0.90 -1.18 1.70
N ASN A 376 1.83 -1.74 2.48
CA ASN A 376 2.75 -2.76 2.02
C ASN A 376 2.05 -4.06 1.62
N ALA A 377 1.07 -4.51 2.40
CA ALA A 377 0.26 -5.68 2.07
C ALA A 377 -0.59 -5.46 0.81
N ASN A 378 -1.10 -4.24 0.59
CA ASN A 378 -1.83 -3.89 -0.63
C ASN A 378 -0.91 -3.94 -1.86
N LEU A 379 0.28 -3.30 -1.79
CA LEU A 379 1.28 -3.33 -2.85
C LEU A 379 1.69 -4.76 -3.22
N LYS A 380 1.94 -5.60 -2.21
CA LYS A 380 2.24 -7.04 -2.41
C LYS A 380 1.11 -7.76 -3.14
N ARG A 381 -0.15 -7.47 -2.79
CA ARG A 381 -1.31 -8.04 -3.49
C ARG A 381 -1.39 -7.58 -4.95
N ILE A 382 -1.10 -6.31 -5.24
CA ILE A 382 -1.05 -5.81 -6.62
C ILE A 382 0.01 -6.58 -7.40
N GLU A 383 1.20 -6.78 -6.82
CA GLU A 383 2.27 -7.55 -7.43
C GLU A 383 1.86 -9.01 -7.74
N GLU A 384 1.34 -9.72 -6.73
CA GLU A 384 0.90 -11.11 -6.86
C GLU A 384 -0.25 -11.27 -7.87
N SER A 385 -1.24 -10.37 -7.82
CA SER A 385 -2.38 -10.38 -8.74
C SER A 385 -1.94 -10.08 -10.17
N THR A 386 -1.04 -9.12 -10.37
CA THR A 386 -0.51 -8.78 -11.69
C THR A 386 0.30 -9.93 -12.27
N ALA A 387 1.09 -10.62 -11.44
CA ALA A 387 1.84 -11.81 -11.86
C ALA A 387 0.93 -12.95 -12.32
N ALA A 388 -0.13 -13.25 -11.55
CA ALA A 388 -1.11 -14.26 -11.92
C ALA A 388 -1.85 -13.92 -13.23
N LEU A 389 -2.14 -12.63 -13.45
CA LEU A 389 -2.78 -12.16 -14.68
C LEU A 389 -1.83 -12.21 -15.88
N ALA A 390 -0.55 -11.85 -15.69
CA ALA A 390 0.47 -11.95 -16.73
C ALA A 390 0.71 -13.41 -17.16
N ALA A 391 0.62 -14.37 -16.24
CA ALA A 391 0.71 -15.80 -16.52
C ALA A 391 -0.41 -16.31 -17.44
N ALA A 392 -1.59 -15.68 -17.39
CA ALA A 392 -2.77 -16.06 -18.16
C ALA A 392 -3.05 -15.12 -19.35
N ASP A 393 -2.23 -14.09 -19.56
CA ASP A 393 -2.44 -13.09 -20.61
C ASP A 393 -2.24 -13.72 -22.00
N ASP A 394 -2.87 -13.15 -23.03
CA ASP A 394 -2.67 -13.52 -24.44
C ASP A 394 -1.80 -12.52 -25.19
N TRP A 395 -1.41 -11.44 -24.51
CA TRP A 395 -0.62 -10.33 -25.02
C TRP A 395 -1.29 -9.57 -26.17
N VAL A 396 -2.64 -9.60 -26.24
CA VAL A 396 -3.40 -8.88 -27.25
C VAL A 396 -3.86 -7.52 -26.71
N LEU A 397 -3.52 -6.45 -27.42
CA LEU A 397 -3.96 -5.10 -27.08
C LEU A 397 -5.45 -4.93 -27.35
N THR A 398 -6.23 -4.72 -26.29
CA THR A 398 -7.69 -4.51 -26.36
C THR A 398 -8.07 -3.17 -25.72
N TYR A 399 -9.21 -2.62 -26.14
CA TYR A 399 -9.83 -1.52 -25.42
C TYR A 399 -10.32 -2.00 -24.05
N PRO A 400 -10.40 -1.12 -23.04
CA PRO A 400 -10.94 -1.51 -21.75
C PRO A 400 -12.35 -2.09 -21.96
N PRO A 401 -12.66 -3.29 -21.42
CA PRO A 401 -14.00 -3.85 -21.52
C PRO A 401 -15.00 -2.85 -20.93
N GLY A 402 -16.06 -2.53 -21.68
CA GLY A 402 -16.99 -1.42 -21.43
C GLY A 402 -17.23 -1.13 -19.95
N GLY A 403 -16.91 0.10 -19.55
CA GLY A 403 -16.74 0.48 -18.15
C GLY A 403 -17.95 0.19 -17.26
N THR A 404 -17.69 -0.52 -16.17
CA THR A 404 -18.41 -0.29 -14.92
C THR A 404 -18.30 1.20 -14.62
N ARG A 405 -19.45 1.87 -14.50
CA ARG A 405 -19.58 3.30 -14.18
C ARG A 405 -18.50 3.74 -13.20
N GLN A 406 -17.65 4.68 -13.62
CA GLN A 406 -16.88 5.52 -12.71
C GLN A 406 -17.88 6.30 -11.85
N SER A 407 -18.30 5.72 -10.73
CA SER A 407 -19.09 6.40 -9.72
C SER A 407 -18.14 7.29 -8.91
N GLY A 408 -18.13 8.60 -9.18
CA GLY A 408 -17.42 9.53 -8.32
C GLY A 408 -17.28 10.98 -8.80
N TRP A 409 -17.56 11.31 -10.07
CA TRP A 409 -17.52 12.71 -10.52
C TRP A 409 -18.94 13.24 -10.81
N PRO A 410 -19.38 14.34 -10.16
CA PRO A 410 -20.62 15.00 -10.53
C PRO A 410 -20.45 15.59 -11.93
N SER A 411 -21.22 15.06 -12.88
CA SER A 411 -21.35 15.61 -14.22
C SER A 411 -22.02 16.98 -14.14
N SER A 412 -21.21 18.04 -14.04
CA SER A 412 -21.62 19.41 -14.29
C SER A 412 -20.40 20.26 -14.59
N ALA A 413 -20.36 20.79 -15.80
CA ALA A 413 -19.42 21.81 -16.33
C ALA A 413 -18.01 21.33 -16.75
N SER A 414 -17.86 20.94 -18.01
CA SER A 414 -17.37 21.87 -19.05
C SER A 414 -17.21 21.12 -20.38
N LEU A 415 -17.84 21.68 -21.41
CA LEU A 415 -17.68 21.29 -22.80
C LEU A 415 -16.30 21.82 -23.25
N GLY A 416 -15.27 21.00 -23.10
CA GLY A 416 -13.91 21.29 -23.57
C GLY A 416 -13.31 20.03 -24.17
N ASN A 417 -13.15 20.02 -25.49
CA ASN A 417 -12.60 18.97 -26.35
C ASN A 417 -11.37 18.22 -25.79
N THR A 418 -11.58 17.20 -24.96
CA THR A 418 -10.63 16.09 -24.83
C THR A 418 -11.36 14.82 -25.22
N THR A 419 -11.23 14.44 -26.49
CA THR A 419 -11.47 13.07 -26.93
C THR A 419 -10.72 12.15 -25.97
N ILE A 420 -11.45 11.37 -25.18
CA ILE A 420 -10.87 10.33 -24.32
C ILE A 420 -10.28 9.30 -25.28
N PHE A 421 -8.99 9.41 -25.60
CA PHE A 421 -8.26 8.35 -26.27
C PHE A 421 -8.27 7.16 -25.31
N GLN A 422 -9.15 6.19 -25.55
CA GLN A 422 -9.07 4.93 -24.85
C GLN A 422 -7.83 4.22 -25.36
N HIS A 423 -6.81 4.16 -24.52
CA HIS A 423 -5.59 3.48 -24.86
C HIS A 423 -5.80 1.97 -24.86
N LYS A 424 -5.22 1.28 -25.86
CA LYS A 424 -5.23 -0.18 -25.91
C LYS A 424 -4.12 -0.73 -25.02
N LEU A 425 -4.45 -1.71 -24.19
CA LEU A 425 -3.54 -2.43 -23.29
C LEU A 425 -3.91 -3.91 -23.32
N THR A 426 -3.01 -4.78 -22.87
CA THR A 426 -3.35 -6.19 -22.64
C THR A 426 -4.18 -6.35 -21.36
N SER A 427 -4.73 -7.55 -21.15
CA SER A 427 -5.61 -7.82 -20.02
C SER A 427 -4.92 -7.61 -18.68
N SER A 428 -3.66 -8.04 -18.54
CA SER A 428 -2.86 -7.84 -17.32
C SER A 428 -2.55 -6.36 -17.07
N ALA A 429 -2.20 -5.60 -18.12
CA ALA A 429 -1.88 -4.18 -18.00
C ALA A 429 -3.10 -3.32 -17.64
N HIS A 430 -4.28 -3.63 -18.19
CA HIS A 430 -5.54 -2.98 -17.79
C HIS A 430 -5.84 -3.19 -16.31
N ARG A 431 -5.72 -4.43 -15.84
CA ARG A 431 -5.95 -4.76 -14.43
C ARG A 431 -4.92 -4.15 -13.50
N PHE A 432 -3.64 -4.16 -13.89
CA PHE A 432 -2.59 -3.45 -13.16
C PHE A 432 -2.91 -1.96 -13.02
N ASN A 433 -3.23 -1.28 -14.13
CA ASN A 433 -3.61 0.14 -14.09
C ASN A 433 -4.84 0.38 -13.19
N SER A 434 -5.88 -0.46 -13.29
CA SER A 434 -7.06 -0.35 -12.43
C SER A 434 -6.71 -0.47 -10.95
N MET A 435 -5.93 -1.48 -10.56
CA MET A 435 -5.51 -1.67 -9.18
C MET A 435 -4.66 -0.50 -8.67
N VAL A 436 -3.81 0.09 -9.52
CA VAL A 436 -3.03 1.28 -9.17
C VAL A 436 -3.92 2.52 -9.01
N GLN A 437 -4.95 2.70 -9.83
CA GLN A 437 -5.92 3.79 -9.65
C GLN A 437 -6.66 3.66 -8.33
N ASP A 438 -7.17 2.46 -8.01
CA ASP A 438 -7.84 2.17 -6.73
C ASP A 438 -6.90 2.42 -5.55
N PHE A 439 -5.63 2.00 -5.66
CA PHE A 439 -4.60 2.23 -4.66
C PHE A 439 -4.37 3.71 -4.38
N PHE A 440 -4.23 4.56 -5.41
CA PHE A 440 -4.07 6.00 -5.20
C PHE A 440 -5.33 6.69 -4.66
N GLU A 441 -6.52 6.16 -4.95
CA GLU A 441 -7.76 6.64 -4.34
C GLU A 441 -7.82 6.32 -2.85
N ASP A 442 -7.33 5.16 -2.45
CA ASP A 442 -7.24 4.76 -1.04
C ASP A 442 -6.14 5.52 -0.28
N VAL A 443 -5.03 5.90 -0.94
CA VAL A 443 -3.94 6.69 -0.32
C VAL A 443 -4.27 8.19 -0.22
N GLY A 444 -5.07 8.75 -1.14
CA GLY A 444 -5.42 10.19 -1.13
C GLY A 444 -5.94 10.71 0.22
N PRO A 445 -6.84 10.00 0.90
CA PRO A 445 -7.24 10.21 2.29
C PRO A 445 -6.13 10.36 3.34
N LEU A 446 -4.94 9.80 3.09
CA LEU A 446 -3.85 9.63 4.04
C LEU A 446 -2.71 10.65 3.84
N LEU A 447 -2.94 11.73 3.08
CA LEU A 447 -1.93 12.75 2.81
C LEU A 447 -1.33 13.36 4.09
N SER A 448 -2.11 13.48 5.16
CA SER A 448 -1.64 13.97 6.47
C SER A 448 -0.60 13.07 7.14
N MET A 449 -0.41 11.84 6.66
CA MET A 449 0.56 10.89 7.20
C MET A 449 1.92 10.94 6.48
N GLU A 450 2.06 11.77 5.43
CA GLU A 450 3.30 11.97 4.69
C GLU A 450 3.89 10.66 4.10
N LEU A 451 3.03 9.73 3.70
CA LEU A 451 3.42 8.43 3.12
C LEU A 451 3.77 8.49 1.63
N GLY A 452 3.87 9.68 1.04
CA GLY A 452 4.05 9.87 -0.40
C GLY A 452 5.31 9.18 -0.95
N GLY A 453 6.46 9.35 -0.29
CA GLY A 453 7.72 8.73 -0.70
C GLY A 453 7.67 7.18 -0.66
N GLN A 454 7.13 6.61 0.43
CA GLN A 454 6.96 5.16 0.57
C GLN A 454 5.98 4.59 -0.47
N THR A 455 4.90 5.33 -0.76
CA THR A 455 3.89 4.96 -1.76
C THR A 455 4.51 4.90 -3.16
N LEU A 456 5.27 5.92 -3.55
CA LEU A 456 5.92 5.97 -4.87
C LEU A 456 7.01 4.91 -5.01
N GLU A 457 7.85 4.72 -3.98
CA GLU A 457 8.89 3.68 -3.98
C GLU A 457 8.29 2.27 -4.06
N GLY A 458 7.26 2.01 -3.24
CA GLY A 458 6.55 0.73 -3.27
C GLY A 458 5.94 0.43 -4.63
N LEU A 459 5.25 1.41 -5.23
CA LEU A 459 4.66 1.26 -6.56
C LEU A 459 5.72 1.10 -7.66
N PHE A 460 6.86 1.79 -7.56
CA PHE A 460 7.99 1.57 -8.47
C PHE A 460 8.45 0.13 -8.43
N ARG A 461 8.60 -0.47 -7.24
CA ARG A 461 9.02 -1.89 -7.11
C ARG A 461 8.01 -2.84 -7.75
N VAL A 462 6.73 -2.60 -7.57
CA VAL A 462 5.67 -3.40 -8.21
C VAL A 462 5.74 -3.27 -9.74
N PHE A 463 5.92 -2.05 -10.26
CA PHE A 463 6.08 -1.84 -11.70
C PHE A 463 7.36 -2.47 -12.24
N ASP A 464 8.49 -2.38 -11.53
CA ASP A 464 9.75 -3.01 -11.93
C ASP A 464 9.61 -4.54 -11.96
N SER A 465 8.93 -5.13 -10.97
CA SER A 465 8.57 -6.55 -10.95
C SER A 465 7.68 -6.92 -12.15
N TYR A 466 6.70 -6.07 -12.50
CA TYR A 466 5.90 -6.24 -13.71
C TYR A 466 6.74 -6.24 -14.98
N VAL A 467 7.64 -5.26 -15.14
CA VAL A 467 8.54 -5.19 -16.30
C VAL A 467 9.47 -6.41 -16.37
N ASN A 468 9.98 -6.90 -15.24
CA ASN A 468 10.79 -8.12 -15.21
C ASN A 468 9.99 -9.35 -15.66
N MET A 469 8.70 -9.43 -15.35
CA MET A 469 7.84 -10.48 -15.90
C MET A 469 7.63 -10.32 -17.41
N LEU A 470 7.52 -9.09 -17.92
CA LEU A 470 7.47 -8.85 -19.37
C LEU A 470 8.79 -9.25 -20.06
N ILE A 471 9.94 -9.03 -19.43
CA ILE A 471 11.23 -9.50 -19.96
C ILE A 471 11.24 -11.04 -20.03
N LYS A 472 10.77 -11.72 -18.98
CA LYS A 472 10.66 -13.20 -18.95
C LYS A 472 9.64 -13.76 -19.95
N ALA A 473 8.73 -12.94 -20.47
CA ALA A 473 7.79 -13.33 -21.52
C ALA A 473 8.41 -13.31 -22.93
N LEU A 474 9.57 -12.67 -23.13
CA LEU A 474 10.27 -12.65 -24.42
C LEU A 474 10.93 -14.02 -24.70
N PRO A 475 10.78 -14.58 -25.92
CA PRO A 475 11.44 -15.83 -26.32
C PRO A 475 12.97 -15.79 -26.18
N GLY A 476 13.61 -16.95 -25.99
CA GLY A 476 15.06 -17.12 -26.06
C GLY A 476 15.91 -16.71 -24.84
N LEU A 477 15.33 -16.04 -23.84
CA LEU A 477 16.06 -15.59 -22.63
C LEU A 477 16.13 -16.63 -21.48
N MET A 478 15.67 -17.86 -21.70
CA MET A 478 15.50 -18.85 -20.62
C MET A 478 16.81 -19.44 -20.08
N ASP A 479 17.94 -19.25 -20.78
CA ASP A 479 19.18 -19.98 -20.47
C ASP A 479 20.25 -19.20 -19.68
N GLU A 480 20.15 -17.86 -19.52
CA GLU A 480 21.22 -17.08 -18.86
C GLU A 480 20.98 -16.68 -17.39
N GLU A 481 19.76 -16.79 -16.86
CA GLU A 481 19.44 -16.30 -15.49
C GLU A 481 19.28 -17.42 -14.44
N THR A 482 20.18 -18.41 -14.44
CA THR A 482 20.25 -19.43 -13.36
C THR A 482 20.89 -18.93 -12.05
N ASN A 483 21.24 -17.64 -11.94
CA ASN A 483 21.97 -17.08 -10.79
C ASN A 483 21.23 -16.01 -9.96
N PHE A 484 19.89 -16.06 -9.86
CA PHE A 484 19.16 -15.36 -8.80
C PHE A 484 18.21 -16.33 -8.07
N GLU A 485 18.77 -17.02 -7.07
CA GLU A 485 18.01 -17.60 -5.96
C GLU A 485 17.18 -16.48 -5.30
N ASP A 486 15.87 -16.42 -5.55
CA ASP A 486 14.78 -16.26 -4.53
C ASP A 486 13.39 -15.98 -5.14
N THR A 487 13.23 -15.81 -6.46
CA THR A 487 11.89 -15.59 -7.05
C THR A 487 11.36 -16.89 -7.65
N GLY A 488 10.64 -17.67 -6.83
CA GLY A 488 9.98 -18.91 -7.26
C GLY A 488 9.32 -18.75 -8.63
N ASN A 489 9.63 -19.68 -9.54
CA ASN A 489 9.23 -19.72 -10.96
C ASN A 489 7.78 -19.27 -11.17
N LYS A 490 7.57 -17.97 -11.34
CA LYS A 490 6.29 -17.40 -11.79
C LYS A 490 6.23 -17.71 -13.27
N ILE A 491 5.47 -18.75 -13.63
CA ILE A 491 5.25 -19.18 -15.01
C ILE A 491 4.58 -18.02 -15.74
N VAL A 492 5.26 -17.43 -16.73
CA VAL A 492 4.72 -16.37 -17.60
C VAL A 492 4.48 -16.98 -18.98
N ARG A 493 3.37 -16.62 -19.64
CA ARG A 493 3.11 -17.08 -21.01
C ARG A 493 4.06 -16.38 -21.97
N MET A 494 4.68 -17.14 -22.88
CA MET A 494 5.60 -16.58 -23.88
C MET A 494 4.87 -15.73 -24.91
N ALA A 495 5.51 -14.63 -25.32
CA ALA A 495 5.10 -13.80 -26.45
C ALA A 495 5.73 -14.36 -27.73
N GLU A 496 5.08 -15.33 -28.34
CA GLU A 496 5.59 -16.10 -29.49
C GLU A 496 5.69 -15.26 -30.77
N THR A 497 4.82 -14.26 -30.94
CA THR A 497 4.77 -13.44 -32.16
C THR A 497 5.37 -12.05 -31.95
N GLU A 498 5.95 -11.46 -33.00
CA GLU A 498 6.48 -10.08 -32.97
C GLU A 498 5.41 -9.07 -32.52
N ALA A 499 4.14 -9.28 -32.90
CA ALA A 499 3.02 -8.47 -32.45
C ALA A 499 2.82 -8.54 -30.93
N GLN A 500 2.87 -9.74 -30.34
CA GLN A 500 2.76 -9.90 -28.89
C GLN A 500 3.95 -9.28 -28.16
N GLN A 501 5.17 -9.43 -28.69
CA GLN A 501 6.38 -8.86 -28.07
C GLN A 501 6.36 -7.32 -28.10
N ILE A 502 5.90 -6.72 -29.22
CA ILE A 502 5.66 -5.28 -29.31
C ILE A 502 4.53 -4.85 -28.35
N ALA A 503 3.52 -5.69 -28.09
CA ALA A 503 2.48 -5.41 -27.11
C ALA A 503 3.03 -5.25 -25.69
N LEU A 504 4.04 -6.05 -25.30
CA LEU A 504 4.71 -5.91 -24.00
C LEU A 504 5.33 -4.53 -23.84
N LEU A 505 6.04 -4.06 -24.88
CA LEU A 505 6.62 -2.72 -24.92
C LEU A 505 5.55 -1.62 -24.92
N ALA A 506 4.44 -1.83 -25.64
CA ALA A 506 3.31 -0.91 -25.68
C ALA A 506 2.65 -0.73 -24.30
N ASN A 507 2.49 -1.82 -23.55
CA ASN A 507 2.02 -1.81 -22.16
C ASN A 507 2.96 -1.01 -21.26
N ALA A 508 4.23 -1.41 -21.21
CA ALA A 508 5.22 -0.86 -20.28
C ALA A 508 5.44 0.65 -20.51
N SER A 509 5.58 1.06 -21.77
CA SER A 509 5.75 2.46 -22.14
C SER A 509 4.53 3.31 -21.80
N LEU A 510 3.31 2.79 -21.93
CA LEU A 510 2.08 3.56 -21.69
C LEU A 510 1.86 3.77 -20.20
N LEU A 511 2.09 2.70 -19.43
CA LEU A 511 2.05 2.74 -17.98
C LEU A 511 3.07 3.74 -17.44
N ALA A 512 4.32 3.68 -17.90
CA ALA A 512 5.41 4.53 -17.40
C ALA A 512 5.28 6.00 -17.80
N ASP A 513 4.88 6.31 -19.03
CA ASP A 513 4.92 7.69 -19.53
C ASP A 513 3.66 8.50 -19.16
N GLU A 514 2.49 7.85 -19.17
CA GLU A 514 1.20 8.52 -19.01
C GLU A 514 0.41 8.04 -17.79
N LEU A 515 0.08 6.75 -17.69
CA LEU A 515 -0.95 6.28 -16.75
C LEU A 515 -0.51 6.37 -15.29
N LEU A 516 0.69 5.87 -14.96
CA LEU A 516 1.22 5.90 -13.60
C LEU A 516 1.55 7.34 -13.14
N PRO A 517 2.24 8.18 -13.95
CA PRO A 517 2.41 9.60 -13.60
C PRO A 517 1.10 10.35 -13.38
N ARG A 518 0.08 10.08 -14.21
CA ARG A 518 -1.25 10.69 -14.03
C ARG A 518 -1.93 10.24 -12.74
N ALA A 519 -1.81 8.97 -12.37
CA ALA A 519 -2.34 8.45 -11.11
C ALA A 519 -1.65 9.11 -9.90
N ALA A 520 -0.32 9.25 -9.95
CA ALA A 520 0.50 9.85 -8.90
C ALA A 520 0.21 11.35 -8.66
N MET A 521 -0.39 12.06 -9.63
CA MET A 521 -0.83 13.46 -9.42
C MET A 521 -1.84 13.59 -8.27
N LYS A 522 -2.59 12.51 -7.95
CA LYS A 522 -3.51 12.47 -6.81
C LYS A 522 -2.80 12.65 -5.46
N LEU A 523 -1.49 12.39 -5.38
CA LEU A 523 -0.69 12.61 -4.18
C LEU A 523 -0.18 14.05 -4.00
N SER A 524 -0.41 14.94 -4.96
CA SER A 524 0.06 16.32 -4.84
C SER A 524 -0.84 17.09 -3.84
N PRO A 525 -0.27 17.72 -2.79
CA PRO A 525 -1.03 18.38 -1.73
C PRO A 525 -1.85 19.61 -2.19
N ASN A 526 -1.80 19.97 -3.48
CA ASN A 526 -2.35 21.22 -4.01
C ASN A 526 -3.75 21.12 -4.63
N LEU A 527 -4.47 20.01 -4.53
CA LEU A 527 -5.82 19.93 -5.12
C LEU A 527 -6.95 20.43 -4.20
N ALA A 528 -6.70 20.62 -2.89
CA ALA A 528 -7.73 21.01 -1.92
C ALA A 528 -7.89 22.53 -1.70
N SER A 529 -6.97 23.37 -2.21
CA SER A 529 -7.01 24.83 -2.03
C SER A 529 -7.29 25.60 -3.33
N TYR A 530 -8.15 25.06 -4.21
CA TYR A 530 -8.61 25.76 -5.41
C TYR A 530 -9.83 26.63 -5.11
N LYS A 531 -9.64 27.72 -4.37
CA LYS A 531 -10.56 28.87 -4.50
C LYS A 531 -9.88 30.23 -4.65
N ASP A 532 -8.55 30.37 -4.55
CA ASP A 532 -7.97 31.72 -4.53
C ASP A 532 -6.62 31.91 -5.23
N ASP A 533 -6.28 31.14 -6.27
CA ASP A 533 -4.97 31.33 -6.91
C ASP A 533 -4.96 31.09 -8.44
N GLN A 534 -5.88 31.74 -9.15
CA GLN A 534 -5.79 31.92 -10.61
C GLN A 534 -4.84 33.08 -10.98
N CYS A 535 -3.57 33.06 -10.55
CA CYS A 535 -2.58 33.98 -11.12
C CYS A 535 -1.11 33.56 -10.91
N ARG A 536 -0.67 32.38 -11.39
CA ARG A 536 0.78 32.13 -11.57
C ARG A 536 1.13 31.43 -12.88
N ARG A 537 2.18 31.96 -13.53
CA ARG A 537 2.69 31.61 -14.86
C ARG A 537 3.09 30.13 -14.97
N THR A 538 2.98 29.60 -16.19
CA THR A 538 3.28 28.22 -16.60
C THR A 538 4.71 27.72 -16.32
N SER A 539 5.68 28.62 -16.09
CA SER A 539 7.07 28.27 -15.80
C SER A 539 7.31 27.72 -14.38
N ASP A 540 6.52 28.13 -13.38
CA ASP A 540 6.67 27.68 -11.99
C ASP A 540 6.06 26.30 -11.71
N ARG A 541 5.27 25.75 -12.64
CA ARG A 541 4.72 24.39 -12.53
C ARG A 541 5.79 23.30 -12.76
N GLN A 542 6.83 23.60 -13.54
CA GLN A 542 7.84 22.60 -13.94
C GLN A 542 8.80 22.20 -12.81
N ASN A 543 8.91 23.00 -11.73
CA ASN A 543 9.84 22.76 -10.61
C ASN A 543 9.20 22.19 -9.34
N ARG A 544 7.90 21.89 -9.34
CA ARG A 544 7.17 21.65 -8.07
C ARG A 544 7.39 20.28 -7.40
N HIS A 545 7.94 19.26 -8.07
CA HIS A 545 8.12 17.93 -7.45
C HIS A 545 9.37 17.18 -7.96
N PRO A 546 10.56 17.37 -7.37
CA PRO A 546 11.77 16.64 -7.77
C PRO A 546 11.64 15.12 -7.60
N GLU A 547 10.94 14.66 -6.55
CA GLU A 547 10.71 13.24 -6.28
C GLU A 547 9.87 12.57 -7.38
N GLN A 548 8.81 13.22 -7.87
CA GLN A 548 8.00 12.70 -8.97
C GLN A 548 8.78 12.64 -10.29
N ARG A 549 9.70 13.60 -10.51
CA ARG A 549 10.59 13.58 -11.69
C ARG A 549 11.59 12.44 -11.62
N GLU A 550 12.20 12.22 -10.45
CA GLU A 550 13.09 11.08 -10.22
C GLU A 550 12.34 9.75 -10.40
N TRP A 551 11.16 9.65 -9.81
CA TRP A 551 10.31 8.48 -9.94
C TRP A 551 9.93 8.20 -11.39
N LYS A 552 9.51 9.21 -12.17
CA LYS A 552 9.24 9.06 -13.61
C LYS A 552 10.48 8.59 -14.37
N ARG A 553 11.68 9.13 -14.06
CA ARG A 553 12.94 8.68 -14.68
C ARG A 553 13.22 7.21 -14.39
N ARG A 554 12.97 6.75 -13.17
CA ARG A 554 13.12 5.33 -12.80
C ARG A 554 12.13 4.43 -13.54
N LEU A 555 10.87 4.82 -13.69
CA LEU A 555 9.89 4.08 -14.51
C LEU A 555 10.36 3.93 -15.96
N VAL A 556 10.83 5.03 -16.56
CA VAL A 556 11.37 5.02 -17.93
C VAL A 556 12.59 4.12 -18.04
N SER A 557 13.49 4.13 -17.05
CA SER A 557 14.66 3.24 -17.00
C SER A 557 14.28 1.76 -17.04
N SER A 558 13.25 1.34 -16.30
CA SER A 558 12.74 -0.05 -16.36
C SER A 558 12.23 -0.38 -17.77
N VAL A 559 11.50 0.53 -18.42
CA VAL A 559 11.03 0.33 -19.82
C VAL A 559 12.21 0.22 -20.80
N GLU A 560 13.25 1.05 -20.63
CA GLU A 560 14.46 0.99 -21.45
C GLU A 560 15.19 -0.36 -21.30
N ARG A 561 15.18 -0.97 -20.11
CA ARG A 561 15.71 -2.33 -19.88
C ARG A 561 14.97 -3.37 -20.72
N LEU A 562 13.63 -3.35 -20.72
CA LEU A 562 12.81 -4.22 -21.56
C LEU A 562 13.08 -3.99 -23.05
N LYS A 563 13.17 -2.72 -23.48
CA LYS A 563 13.51 -2.36 -24.86
C LYS A 563 14.85 -2.92 -25.30
N ASN A 564 15.89 -2.79 -24.47
CA ASN A 564 17.21 -3.31 -24.77
C ASN A 564 17.22 -4.84 -24.87
N LYS A 565 16.54 -5.54 -23.96
CA LYS A 565 16.42 -7.01 -24.02
C LYS A 565 15.67 -7.49 -25.27
N PHE A 566 14.59 -6.81 -25.64
CA PHE A 566 13.88 -7.04 -26.90
C PHE A 566 14.79 -6.87 -28.12
N CYS A 567 15.54 -5.77 -28.20
CA CYS A 567 16.44 -5.49 -29.33
C CYS A 567 17.59 -6.49 -29.40
N GLN A 568 18.15 -6.87 -28.24
CA GLN A 568 19.20 -7.88 -28.15
C GLN A 568 18.70 -9.24 -28.65
N GLN A 569 17.53 -9.69 -28.19
CA GLN A 569 16.96 -10.97 -28.61
C GLN A 569 16.76 -11.02 -30.12
N HIS A 570 16.12 -9.99 -30.69
CA HIS A 570 15.89 -9.96 -32.13
C HIS A 570 17.14 -9.78 -32.98
N ALA A 571 18.22 -9.23 -32.41
CA ALA A 571 19.51 -9.22 -33.07
C ALA A 571 20.12 -10.63 -33.09
N LEU A 572 20.07 -11.35 -31.97
CA LEU A 572 20.54 -12.74 -31.90
C LEU A 572 19.74 -13.65 -32.84
N ASP A 573 18.41 -13.57 -32.84
CA ASP A 573 17.52 -14.35 -33.71
C ASP A 573 17.77 -14.11 -35.22
N LEU A 574 18.34 -12.95 -35.57
CA LEU A 574 18.64 -12.58 -36.96
C LEU A 574 20.04 -13.03 -37.37
N ILE A 575 21.00 -12.98 -36.45
CA ILE A 575 22.41 -13.28 -36.73
C ILE A 575 22.68 -14.77 -36.61
N PHE A 576 22.05 -15.46 -35.66
CA PHE A 576 22.31 -16.86 -35.37
C PHE A 576 21.11 -17.74 -35.73
N THR A 577 21.40 -18.91 -36.29
CA THR A 577 20.43 -19.98 -36.51
C THR A 577 20.03 -20.65 -35.20
N GLU A 578 18.95 -21.44 -35.21
CA GLU A 578 18.55 -22.29 -34.08
C GLU A 578 19.63 -23.31 -33.69
N GLU A 579 20.54 -23.65 -34.62
CA GLU A 579 21.65 -24.59 -34.41
C GLU A 579 22.93 -23.90 -33.88
N GLY A 580 22.92 -22.56 -33.77
CA GLY A 580 24.02 -21.75 -33.25
C GLY A 580 25.02 -21.26 -34.32
N ASP A 581 24.83 -21.62 -35.58
CA ASP A 581 25.63 -21.12 -36.70
C ASP A 581 25.27 -19.67 -37.04
N SER A 582 26.27 -18.87 -37.41
CA SER A 582 26.08 -17.47 -37.82
C SER A 582 25.64 -17.37 -39.29
N HIS A 583 24.59 -16.60 -39.56
CA HIS A 583 24.19 -16.15 -40.89
C HIS A 583 25.14 -15.10 -41.48
N PHE A 584 26.07 -14.58 -40.67
CA PHE A 584 27.08 -13.60 -41.06
C PHE A 584 28.46 -14.23 -40.91
N THR A 585 29.06 -14.64 -42.03
CA THR A 585 30.39 -15.28 -42.06
C THR A 585 31.32 -14.57 -43.03
N ALA A 586 32.62 -14.60 -42.75
CA ALA A 586 33.64 -14.00 -43.60
C ALA A 586 33.66 -14.62 -45.02
N GLU A 587 33.32 -15.92 -45.11
CA GLU A 587 33.23 -16.66 -46.35
C GLU A 587 32.27 -16.04 -47.37
N MET A 588 31.23 -15.33 -46.92
CA MET A 588 30.28 -14.63 -47.79
C MET A 588 30.97 -13.59 -48.68
N TYR A 589 32.00 -12.92 -48.15
CA TYR A 589 32.75 -11.89 -48.87
C TYR A 589 34.00 -12.45 -49.55
N ILE A 590 34.70 -13.38 -48.89
CA ILE A 590 35.95 -13.96 -49.40
C ILE A 590 35.72 -14.80 -50.67
N ASN A 591 34.57 -15.48 -50.80
CA ASN A 591 34.31 -16.35 -51.93
C ASN A 591 33.85 -15.60 -53.21
N MET A 592 33.49 -14.31 -53.13
CA MET A 592 32.99 -13.52 -54.28
C MET A 592 34.01 -13.40 -55.41
N ASP A 593 35.30 -13.33 -55.08
CA ASP A 593 36.38 -13.23 -56.05
C ASP A 593 36.76 -14.58 -56.68
N SER A 594 36.17 -15.68 -56.19
CA SER A 594 36.42 -17.05 -56.70
C SER A 594 35.42 -17.52 -57.77
N THR A 595 34.28 -16.82 -57.90
CA THR A 595 33.22 -17.14 -58.85
C THR A 595 33.43 -16.45 -60.21
N THR A 596 33.32 -17.20 -61.31
CA THR A 596 33.56 -16.71 -62.69
C THR A 596 32.33 -16.11 -63.38
N ASP A 597 31.19 -16.04 -62.70
CA ASP A 597 29.92 -15.56 -63.24
C ASP A 597 29.79 -14.03 -63.11
N GLU A 598 28.94 -13.40 -63.94
CA GLU A 598 28.61 -11.97 -63.82
C GLU A 598 27.94 -11.71 -62.45
N VAL A 599 28.57 -10.87 -61.63
CA VAL A 599 28.06 -10.53 -60.29
C VAL A 599 26.86 -9.60 -60.41
N GLU A 600 25.68 -10.07 -60.01
CA GLU A 600 24.51 -9.21 -59.80
C GLU A 600 24.66 -8.49 -58.45
N TRP A 601 24.84 -7.17 -58.48
CA TRP A 601 25.00 -6.36 -57.28
C TRP A 601 23.68 -6.23 -56.52
N PHE A 602 23.62 -6.82 -55.33
CA PHE A 602 22.48 -6.75 -54.44
C PHE A 602 22.92 -6.91 -52.98
N PRO A 603 22.25 -6.29 -51.99
CA PRO A 603 22.60 -6.46 -50.59
C PRO A 603 22.56 -7.93 -50.15
N SER A 604 23.46 -8.34 -49.27
CA SER A 604 23.52 -9.71 -48.75
C SER A 604 22.26 -10.07 -47.96
N LEU A 605 21.92 -11.36 -47.93
CA LEU A 605 20.65 -11.88 -47.42
C LEU A 605 20.31 -11.39 -46.00
N ILE A 606 21.27 -11.40 -45.07
CA ILE A 606 21.07 -10.94 -43.69
C ILE A 606 20.61 -9.47 -43.61
N PHE A 607 21.11 -8.59 -44.48
CA PHE A 607 20.71 -7.19 -44.52
C PHE A 607 19.36 -6.99 -45.21
N GLN A 608 19.01 -7.85 -46.19
CA GLN A 608 17.66 -7.89 -46.75
C GLN A 608 16.64 -8.34 -45.70
N GLU A 609 16.96 -9.36 -44.91
CA GLU A 609 16.13 -9.86 -43.81
C GLU A 609 15.97 -8.82 -42.70
N LEU A 610 17.05 -8.10 -42.35
CA LEU A 610 17.00 -6.95 -41.44
C LEU A 610 16.01 -5.88 -41.94
N TYR A 611 16.11 -5.49 -43.21
CA TYR A 611 15.21 -4.52 -43.83
C TYR A 611 13.75 -4.99 -43.78
N ALA A 612 13.49 -6.25 -44.18
CA ALA A 612 12.16 -6.84 -44.14
C ALA A 612 11.59 -6.89 -42.71
N LYS A 613 12.40 -7.30 -41.73
CA LYS A 613 12.02 -7.36 -40.31
C LYS A 613 11.69 -5.98 -39.76
N LEU A 614 12.53 -4.97 -40.03
CA LEU A 614 12.28 -3.59 -39.59
C LEU A 614 10.99 -3.02 -40.18
N ASN A 615 10.68 -3.28 -41.46
CA ASN A 615 9.42 -2.85 -42.07
C ASN A 615 8.19 -3.54 -41.46
N ARG A 616 8.27 -4.85 -41.18
CA ARG A 616 7.21 -5.58 -40.47
C ARG A 616 6.99 -5.03 -39.06
N MET A 617 8.07 -4.79 -38.31
CA MET A 617 7.96 -4.21 -36.97
C MET A 617 7.49 -2.76 -36.99
N ALA A 618 7.87 -1.97 -38.00
CA ALA A 618 7.43 -0.59 -38.16
C ALA A 618 5.92 -0.49 -38.40
N SER A 619 5.34 -1.37 -39.22
CA SER A 619 3.89 -1.41 -39.45
C SER A 619 3.13 -1.79 -38.17
N LEU A 620 3.59 -2.83 -37.46
CA LEU A 620 3.03 -3.21 -36.15
C LEU A 620 3.14 -2.07 -35.13
N ALA A 621 4.30 -1.43 -35.03
CA ALA A 621 4.54 -0.34 -34.09
C ALA A 621 3.67 0.89 -34.39
N ALA A 622 3.40 1.21 -35.65
CA ALA A 622 2.53 2.33 -36.03
C ALA A 622 1.11 2.16 -35.47
N ASP A 623 0.59 0.93 -35.46
CA ASP A 623 -0.75 0.62 -34.93
C ASP A 623 -0.81 0.57 -33.40
N MET A 624 0.30 0.21 -32.74
CA MET A 624 0.36 -0.05 -31.30
C MET A 624 0.82 1.16 -30.48
N PHE A 625 1.56 2.10 -31.10
CA PHE A 625 2.07 3.33 -30.47
C PHE A 625 1.40 4.61 -31.02
N VAL A 626 0.11 4.57 -31.32
CA VAL A 626 -0.65 5.76 -31.76
C VAL A 626 -0.51 6.90 -30.73
N GLY A 627 -0.04 8.07 -31.18
CA GLY A 627 0.25 9.23 -30.32
C GLY A 627 1.59 9.14 -29.55
N ARG A 628 2.38 8.09 -29.78
CA ARG A 628 3.69 7.82 -29.15
C ARG A 628 4.73 7.40 -30.19
N GLU A 629 4.72 8.06 -31.35
CA GLU A 629 5.54 7.72 -32.53
C GLU A 629 7.05 7.83 -32.24
N ARG A 630 7.43 8.67 -31.26
CA ARG A 630 8.82 8.80 -30.80
C ARG A 630 9.35 7.51 -30.18
N PHE A 631 8.50 6.78 -29.45
CA PHE A 631 8.90 5.50 -28.86
C PHE A 631 9.09 4.44 -29.95
N ALA A 632 8.16 4.35 -30.90
CA ALA A 632 8.28 3.46 -32.06
C ALA A 632 9.56 3.73 -32.87
N THR A 633 9.86 5.01 -33.14
CA THR A 633 11.10 5.40 -33.84
C THR A 633 12.34 5.04 -33.03
N SER A 634 12.33 5.29 -31.71
CA SER A 634 13.45 4.92 -30.83
C SER A 634 13.65 3.41 -30.74
N LEU A 635 12.58 2.62 -30.79
CA LEU A 635 12.64 1.16 -30.80
C LEU A 635 13.35 0.64 -32.05
N LEU A 636 12.93 1.09 -33.23
CA LEU A 636 13.51 0.65 -34.50
C LEU A 636 14.94 1.14 -34.69
N MET A 637 15.23 2.37 -34.23
CA MET A 637 16.60 2.88 -34.13
C MET A 637 17.47 1.98 -33.25
N ARG A 638 16.98 1.62 -32.06
CA ARG A 638 17.75 0.77 -31.14
C ARG A 638 17.94 -0.64 -31.67
N LEU A 639 16.94 -1.21 -32.33
CA LEU A 639 17.05 -2.53 -32.96
C LEU A 639 18.10 -2.54 -34.07
N THR A 640 18.07 -1.53 -34.95
CA THR A 640 19.06 -1.39 -36.02
C THR A 640 20.48 -1.24 -35.45
N GLU A 641 20.65 -0.39 -34.43
CA GLU A 641 21.93 -0.28 -33.72
C GLU A 641 22.38 -1.61 -33.11
N SER A 642 21.49 -2.32 -32.41
CA SER A 642 21.82 -3.58 -31.75
C SER A 642 22.31 -4.64 -32.73
N VAL A 643 21.67 -4.77 -33.89
CA VAL A 643 22.11 -5.70 -34.94
C VAL A 643 23.51 -5.32 -35.44
N ILE A 644 23.70 -4.07 -35.83
CA ILE A 644 24.97 -3.64 -36.44
C ILE A 644 26.13 -3.64 -35.44
N ILE A 645 25.87 -3.33 -34.16
CA ILE A 645 26.87 -3.47 -33.09
C ILE A 645 27.26 -4.93 -32.94
N CYS A 646 26.29 -5.85 -32.85
CA CYS A 646 26.56 -7.28 -32.71
C CYS A 646 27.39 -7.83 -33.89
N LEU A 647 27.09 -7.40 -35.12
CA LEU A 647 27.89 -7.76 -36.31
C LEU A 647 29.30 -7.15 -36.25
N SER A 648 29.43 -5.91 -35.77
CA SER A 648 30.74 -5.24 -35.68
C SER A 648 31.67 -5.84 -34.63
N GLU A 649 31.09 -6.40 -33.56
CA GLU A 649 31.79 -7.00 -32.42
C GLU A 649 32.06 -8.51 -32.62
N ASP A 650 31.65 -9.10 -33.75
CA ASP A 650 31.94 -10.51 -34.06
C ASP A 650 33.44 -10.71 -34.36
N GLN A 651 34.16 -11.16 -33.34
CA GLN A 651 35.59 -11.39 -33.43
C GLN A 651 35.93 -12.49 -34.45
N SER A 652 35.12 -13.54 -34.55
CA SER A 652 35.38 -14.67 -35.45
C SER A 652 35.35 -14.24 -36.92
N PHE A 653 34.36 -13.41 -37.27
CA PHE A 653 34.25 -12.81 -38.59
C PHE A 653 35.49 -11.98 -38.96
N TRP A 654 35.96 -11.14 -38.04
CA TRP A 654 37.09 -10.26 -38.32
C TRP A 654 38.43 -10.98 -38.34
N ASP A 655 38.62 -11.98 -37.48
CA ASP A 655 39.84 -12.82 -37.48
C ASP A 655 39.99 -13.53 -38.84
N ASP A 656 38.90 -14.05 -39.40
CA ASP A 656 38.90 -14.71 -40.72
C ASP A 656 39.16 -13.72 -41.88
N ILE A 657 38.72 -12.46 -41.77
CA ILE A 657 38.97 -11.42 -42.78
C ILE A 657 40.41 -10.89 -42.73
N GLU A 658 40.96 -10.70 -41.53
CA GLU A 658 42.28 -10.07 -41.32
C GLU A 658 43.43 -11.08 -41.37
N GLU A 659 43.26 -12.25 -40.75
CA GLU A 659 44.31 -13.26 -40.56
C GLU A 659 43.99 -14.61 -41.23
N GLY A 660 42.83 -14.72 -41.90
CA GLY A 660 42.38 -15.94 -42.54
C GLY A 660 43.24 -16.41 -43.73
N PRO A 661 43.06 -17.68 -44.16
CA PRO A 661 43.91 -18.30 -45.19
C PRO A 661 43.69 -17.71 -46.59
N ARG A 662 42.56 -17.04 -46.83
CA ARG A 662 42.23 -16.35 -48.07
C ARG A 662 41.92 -14.88 -47.76
N PRO A 663 42.66 -13.93 -48.35
CA PRO A 663 42.43 -12.51 -48.08
C PRO A 663 41.14 -12.02 -48.72
N LEU A 664 40.57 -10.93 -48.18
CA LEU A 664 39.45 -10.22 -48.80
C LEU A 664 39.86 -9.69 -50.18
N GLY A 665 39.09 -10.03 -51.22
CA GLY A 665 39.35 -9.59 -52.58
C GLY A 665 38.52 -8.36 -53.00
N PRO A 666 38.77 -7.83 -54.22
CA PRO A 666 38.13 -6.62 -54.73
C PRO A 666 36.59 -6.64 -54.70
N LEU A 667 35.98 -7.75 -55.15
CA LEU A 667 34.52 -7.91 -55.20
C LEU A 667 33.95 -8.09 -53.80
N GLY A 668 34.64 -8.81 -52.92
CA GLY A 668 34.27 -8.95 -51.51
C GLY A 668 34.24 -7.60 -50.77
N LEU A 669 35.24 -6.74 -50.99
CA LEU A 669 35.26 -5.39 -50.41
C LEU A 669 34.10 -4.52 -50.91
N GLN A 670 33.82 -4.55 -52.22
CA GLN A 670 32.68 -3.84 -52.81
C GLN A 670 31.34 -4.31 -52.22
N GLN A 671 31.16 -5.62 -52.03
CA GLN A 671 29.94 -6.19 -51.45
C GLN A 671 29.76 -5.77 -49.97
N LEU A 672 30.82 -5.84 -49.16
CA LEU A 672 30.76 -5.41 -47.76
C LEU A 672 30.45 -3.91 -47.66
N TYR A 673 31.03 -3.09 -48.54
CA TYR A 673 30.73 -1.66 -48.61
C TYR A 673 29.28 -1.40 -49.01
N LEU A 674 28.76 -2.13 -50.01
CA LEU A 674 27.37 -2.06 -50.45
C LEU A 674 26.41 -2.40 -49.31
N ASP A 675 26.67 -3.48 -48.57
CA ASP A 675 25.85 -3.93 -47.45
C ASP A 675 25.71 -2.89 -46.34
N ILE A 676 26.83 -2.27 -45.97
CA ILE A 676 26.86 -1.24 -44.94
C ILE A 676 26.23 0.07 -45.44
N LYS A 677 26.41 0.42 -46.73
CA LYS A 677 25.70 1.55 -47.36
C LYS A 677 24.20 1.32 -47.42
N PHE A 678 23.76 0.10 -47.70
CA PHE A 678 22.36 -0.28 -47.72
C PHE A 678 21.70 -0.06 -46.34
N VAL A 679 22.40 -0.40 -45.25
CA VAL A 679 21.96 -0.11 -43.87
C VAL A 679 21.76 1.39 -43.63
N ILE A 680 22.70 2.23 -44.05
CA ILE A 680 22.52 3.70 -43.97
C ILE A 680 21.32 4.14 -44.80
N GLY A 681 21.20 3.61 -46.02
CA GLY A 681 20.14 3.90 -46.98
C GLY A 681 18.76 3.71 -46.37
N PHE A 682 18.43 2.49 -45.93
CA PHE A 682 17.10 2.23 -45.37
C PHE A 682 16.90 2.88 -43.99
N ALA A 683 17.94 2.98 -43.15
CA ALA A 683 17.81 3.62 -41.83
C ALA A 683 17.53 5.13 -41.96
N SER A 684 18.09 5.79 -42.99
CA SER A 684 17.82 7.19 -43.28
C SER A 684 16.38 7.41 -43.73
N GLN A 685 15.86 6.56 -44.63
CA GLN A 685 14.47 6.62 -45.11
C GLN A 685 13.46 6.37 -43.99
N GLY A 686 13.75 5.38 -43.13
CA GLY A 686 12.93 5.05 -41.96
C GLY A 686 13.02 6.06 -40.82
N ARG A 687 13.95 7.03 -40.86
CA ARG A 687 14.28 7.96 -39.75
C ARG A 687 14.81 7.24 -38.49
N TYR A 688 15.47 6.11 -38.69
CA TYR A 688 16.08 5.29 -37.63
C TYR A 688 17.61 5.44 -37.60
N LEU A 689 18.21 6.23 -38.50
CA LEU A 689 19.65 6.51 -38.50
C LEU A 689 20.06 7.34 -37.28
N SER A 690 20.85 6.75 -36.39
CA SER A 690 21.41 7.42 -35.23
C SER A 690 22.87 7.82 -35.42
N ARG A 691 23.36 8.71 -34.54
CA ARG A 691 24.80 9.06 -34.50
C ARG A 691 25.67 7.86 -34.15
N ASN A 692 25.17 6.98 -33.28
CA ASN A 692 25.91 5.79 -32.87
C ASN A 692 25.99 4.79 -34.02
N LEU A 693 24.88 4.54 -34.71
CA LEU A 693 24.85 3.69 -35.91
C LEU A 693 25.83 4.21 -36.97
N HIS A 694 25.80 5.52 -37.25
CA HIS A 694 26.70 6.13 -38.22
C HIS A 694 28.19 5.97 -37.84
N ARG A 695 28.51 6.04 -36.54
CA ARG A 695 29.87 5.79 -36.04
C ARG A 695 30.29 4.34 -36.24
N VAL A 696 29.47 3.38 -35.81
CA VAL A 696 29.78 1.94 -35.90
C VAL A 696 29.93 1.52 -37.37
N VAL A 697 29.03 1.98 -38.24
CA VAL A 697 29.14 1.78 -39.69
C VAL A 697 30.47 2.29 -40.24
N LYS A 698 30.89 3.50 -39.84
CA LYS A 698 32.18 4.06 -40.28
C LYS A 698 33.37 3.24 -39.77
N GLU A 699 33.29 2.71 -38.55
CA GLU A 699 34.30 1.82 -37.98
C GLU A 699 34.41 0.51 -38.79
N ILE A 700 33.28 -0.12 -39.14
CA ILE A 700 33.25 -1.32 -40.00
C ILE A 700 33.89 -1.04 -41.36
N ILE A 701 33.51 0.05 -42.04
CA ILE A 701 34.08 0.43 -43.34
C ILE A 701 35.59 0.66 -43.23
N THR A 702 36.03 1.37 -42.18
CA THR A 702 37.46 1.65 -41.97
C THR A 702 38.25 0.37 -41.73
N LYS A 703 37.71 -0.55 -40.93
CA LYS A 703 38.31 -1.85 -40.64
C LYS A 703 38.41 -2.73 -41.89
N ALA A 704 37.35 -2.79 -42.68
CA ALA A 704 37.32 -3.49 -43.96
C ALA A 704 38.35 -2.96 -44.97
N MET A 705 38.44 -1.63 -45.13
CA MET A 705 39.44 -1.00 -46.01
C MET A 705 40.87 -1.29 -45.54
N ALA A 706 41.11 -1.29 -44.22
CA ALA A 706 42.42 -1.61 -43.66
C ALA A 706 42.81 -3.08 -43.91
N ALA A 707 41.88 -4.01 -43.69
CA ALA A 707 42.09 -5.43 -43.97
C ALA A 707 42.39 -5.67 -45.46
N PHE A 708 41.66 -5.02 -46.37
CA PHE A 708 41.95 -5.11 -47.81
C PHE A 708 43.31 -4.49 -48.16
N ALA A 709 43.65 -3.31 -47.62
CA ALA A 709 44.93 -2.65 -47.89
C ALA A 709 46.14 -3.48 -47.43
N ALA A 710 45.99 -4.32 -46.40
CA ALA A 710 47.03 -5.24 -45.94
C ALA A 710 47.44 -6.28 -47.00
N THR A 711 46.60 -6.51 -48.03
CA THR A 711 46.90 -7.38 -49.17
C THR A 711 47.86 -6.75 -50.19
N GLY A 712 48.16 -5.45 -50.05
CA GLY A 712 49.04 -4.68 -50.95
C GLY A 712 48.33 -3.97 -52.10
N MET A 713 46.99 -4.01 -52.14
CA MET A 713 46.15 -3.28 -53.12
C MET A 713 45.55 -2.01 -52.50
N ASP A 714 45.33 -0.96 -53.30
CA ASP A 714 44.69 0.27 -52.82
C ASP A 714 43.16 0.12 -52.82
N PRO A 715 42.47 0.19 -51.65
CA PRO A 715 41.01 0.09 -51.57
C PRO A 715 40.28 1.10 -52.48
N ASN A 716 40.81 2.32 -52.62
CA ASN A 716 40.16 3.39 -53.40
C ASN A 716 40.27 3.16 -54.91
N SER A 717 41.19 2.29 -55.35
CA SER A 717 41.31 1.92 -56.76
C SER A 717 40.22 0.94 -57.21
N VAL A 718 39.60 0.25 -56.24
CA VAL A 718 38.60 -0.80 -56.48
C VAL A 718 37.20 -0.28 -56.19
N LEU A 719 37.00 0.58 -55.19
CA LEU A 719 35.67 1.06 -54.84
C LEU A 719 35.11 2.05 -55.88
N PRO A 720 33.90 1.81 -56.41
CA PRO A 720 33.15 2.82 -57.18
C PRO A 720 32.84 4.08 -56.37
N ASN A 721 32.35 5.12 -57.07
CA ASN A 721 31.87 6.33 -56.40
C ASN A 721 30.66 6.03 -55.50
N ASP A 722 30.51 6.77 -54.42
CA ASP A 722 29.38 6.62 -53.49
C ASP A 722 28.01 6.70 -54.18
N ASP A 723 27.85 7.56 -55.20
CA ASP A 723 26.61 7.69 -55.99
C ASP A 723 26.17 6.35 -56.61
N TRP A 724 27.13 5.51 -57.03
CA TRP A 724 26.84 4.19 -57.62
C TRP A 724 26.26 3.24 -56.57
N PHE A 725 26.79 3.25 -55.35
CA PHE A 725 26.25 2.45 -54.26
C PHE A 725 24.87 2.94 -53.83
N ASP A 726 24.66 4.26 -53.80
CA ASP A 726 23.38 4.87 -53.44
C ASP A 726 22.28 4.50 -54.45
N GLU A 727 22.58 4.48 -55.76
CA GLU A 727 21.67 4.02 -56.81
C GLU A 727 21.28 2.54 -56.64
N ILE A 728 22.24 1.66 -56.39
CA ILE A 728 21.98 0.22 -56.18
C ILE A 728 21.19 0.00 -54.90
N CYS A 729 21.53 0.69 -53.81
CA CYS A 729 20.78 0.61 -52.55
C CYS A 729 19.33 1.06 -52.75
N GLN A 730 19.11 2.14 -53.51
CA GLN A 730 17.77 2.64 -53.81
C GLN A 730 16.96 1.64 -54.66
N ASP A 731 17.55 1.08 -55.70
CA ASP A 731 16.90 0.04 -56.52
C ASP A 731 16.58 -1.21 -55.67
N ALA A 732 17.49 -1.62 -54.78
CA ALA A 732 17.25 -2.73 -53.86
C ALA A 732 16.10 -2.46 -52.88
N ILE A 733 16.05 -1.26 -52.28
CA ILE A 733 14.93 -0.84 -51.41
C ILE A 733 13.60 -0.86 -52.20
N GLU A 734 13.59 -0.34 -53.43
CA GLU A 734 12.38 -0.34 -54.27
C GLU A 734 11.90 -1.76 -54.58
N ARG A 735 12.82 -2.64 -55.02
CA ARG A 735 12.53 -4.06 -55.28
C ARG A 735 12.00 -4.77 -54.04
N LEU A 736 12.65 -4.61 -52.89
CA LEU A 736 12.25 -5.25 -51.62
C LEU A 736 10.94 -4.67 -51.05
N SER A 737 10.63 -3.40 -51.33
CA SER A 737 9.38 -2.76 -50.88
C SER A 737 8.16 -3.13 -51.74
N GLY A 738 8.36 -3.74 -52.91
CA GLY A 738 7.29 -4.12 -53.84
C GLY A 738 6.59 -2.94 -54.52
N LYS A 739 7.17 -1.73 -54.49
CA LYS A 739 6.60 -0.56 -55.20
C LYS A 739 6.93 -0.65 -56.70
N PRO A 740 5.96 -0.45 -57.61
CA PRO A 740 6.23 -0.46 -59.03
C PRO A 740 7.15 0.70 -59.43
N LYS A 741 8.17 0.40 -60.24
CA LYS A 741 9.06 1.40 -60.84
C LYS A 741 8.21 2.41 -61.63
N PRO A 742 8.36 3.74 -61.45
CA PRO A 742 7.88 4.66 -62.46
C PRO A 742 8.66 4.35 -63.75
N GLU A 743 7.95 3.99 -64.81
CA GLU A 743 8.58 3.77 -66.12
C GLU A 743 9.42 5.01 -66.49
N PRO A 744 10.67 4.83 -66.96
CA PRO A 744 11.47 5.95 -67.42
C PRO A 744 10.71 6.64 -68.56
N GLU A 745 10.54 7.96 -68.46
CA GLU A 745 9.93 8.78 -69.50
C GLU A 745 10.55 8.42 -70.86
N ARG A 746 9.78 7.73 -71.71
CA ARG A 746 10.15 7.55 -73.10
C ARG A 746 10.19 8.93 -73.74
N ASP A 747 11.39 9.34 -74.14
CA ASP A 747 11.65 10.49 -74.99
C ASP A 747 10.63 10.56 -76.14
N LEU A 748 9.75 11.56 -76.01
CA LEU A 748 8.84 12.00 -77.05
C LEU A 748 9.68 12.67 -78.16
N ASN A 749 10.33 11.92 -79.05
CA ASN A 749 10.81 12.41 -80.35
C ASN A 749 11.32 11.29 -81.28
N SER A 750 10.42 10.60 -81.99
CA SER A 750 10.56 10.42 -83.44
C SER A 750 9.37 9.66 -84.07
N PRO A 751 8.92 10.04 -85.28
CA PRO A 751 7.69 9.54 -85.88
C PRO A 751 7.99 8.50 -86.95
N THR A 752 7.51 7.26 -86.78
CA THR A 752 7.06 6.48 -87.95
C THR A 752 6.02 5.44 -87.53
N ALA A 753 4.93 5.45 -88.28
CA ALA A 753 3.73 4.66 -88.09
C ALA A 753 3.97 3.14 -88.25
N SER A 754 3.15 2.33 -87.57
CA SER A 754 2.28 1.34 -88.22
C SER A 754 1.26 0.74 -87.24
N VAL A 755 0.06 0.57 -87.78
CA VAL A 755 -1.22 0.25 -87.15
C VAL A 755 -1.44 -1.27 -87.05
N SER A 756 -1.98 -1.77 -85.94
CA SER A 756 -3.01 -2.85 -86.00
C SER A 756 -3.87 -2.93 -84.74
N ALA A 757 -5.11 -2.43 -84.89
CA ALA A 757 -6.39 -2.92 -84.38
C ALA A 757 -6.50 -3.68 -83.03
N GLN A 758 -7.12 -3.00 -82.07
CA GLN A 758 -8.36 -3.37 -81.35
C GLN A 758 -8.58 -4.82 -80.89
N SER A 759 -8.74 -5.00 -79.57
CA SER A 759 -9.92 -5.68 -79.03
C SER A 759 -10.30 -5.13 -77.65
N ILE A 760 -11.54 -4.68 -77.58
CA ILE A 760 -12.25 -4.12 -76.44
C ILE A 760 -13.03 -5.29 -75.80
N SER A 761 -12.95 -5.47 -74.47
CA SER A 761 -14.15 -5.82 -73.72
C SER A 761 -14.05 -5.30 -72.28
N SER A 762 -14.91 -4.32 -72.02
CA SER A 762 -15.29 -3.73 -70.75
C SER A 762 -16.37 -4.57 -70.07
N VAL A 763 -16.35 -4.72 -68.74
CA VAL A 763 -17.55 -4.53 -67.89
C VAL A 763 -17.12 -4.01 -66.52
N ARG A 764 -17.39 -2.72 -66.27
CA ARG A 764 -17.67 -2.15 -64.94
C ARG A 764 -19.14 -2.44 -64.63
N SER A 765 -19.47 -2.92 -63.44
CA SER A 765 -20.84 -2.81 -62.89
C SER A 765 -20.83 -1.95 -61.64
N HIS A 766 -21.62 -0.89 -61.72
CA HIS A 766 -21.94 0.12 -60.73
C HIS A 766 -22.46 -0.43 -59.39
N GLY A 767 -22.17 0.30 -58.33
CA GLY A 767 -23.01 0.35 -57.14
C GLY A 767 -24.25 1.23 -57.35
N SER A 768 -25.26 1.02 -56.51
CA SER A 768 -26.32 1.99 -56.21
C SER A 768 -27.06 1.54 -54.94
N TYR A 769 -27.32 2.53 -54.07
CA TYR A 769 -28.16 2.58 -52.86
C TYR A 769 -27.63 2.00 -51.55
#